data_AF-A0A0U5AXQ4-F1
#
_entry.id   AF-A0A0U5AXQ4-F1
#
_cell.length_a   1.000
_cell.length_b   1.000
_cell.length_c   1.000
_cell.angle_alpha   90.00
_cell.angle_beta   90.00
_cell.angle_gamma   90.00
#
_symmetry.space_group_name_H-M   'P 1'
#
loop_
_entity.id
_entity.type
_entity.pdbx_description
1 polymer ?
#
loop_
_entity_poly.entity_id
_entity_poly.type
_entity_poly.pdbx_seq_one_letter_code
_entity_poly.pdbx_strand_id
1 'polypeptide(L)'
;MTTGINSPTSPFYEELVGKVDEHILHLRNNRGMFLLDKLNEVPVKYFFNRCLDMPWRNQLLFVMLVGGDRNLDTRTIESTLRNLNARLKDIFYTYDLQIFFDFDVNKHMYEYLKGSIFPEHSYNQRAIFLKEYNSTAYSTKKWLTSKLNQEQQKYFQQFLFPMPKFDSRDFSFGKQAREQAKNTRKSETDAVVPFLPQIRVEANFRWNQIKRLREAFLTACKQVENDNVTLPLEFHYDEPERVGERFYFRLWDKPSFVLYHQEKFTDSIVKSAKKRTGTYSDKNKYYFVELIGAERLNDDDVAEGLWFTEILQEGVLGLWSQNATDADLERKRQLLFSWGYGEEGTSKNPVPFNSMHKGVLFQSKFISLHNNKAEGIVFDVESFYVATTFGLLAVDILTTTGARISELLQIQSTKDCIRAIKANGKVHFSFQVVPKGRDTAESYSISEQTMKLIQAVSLLLKEHYNGAIPSVPYRDERKHQFPEPKPYFFQYNHQSFKKDALYSCLRFLLHGLNFETQEGQPVVIKTHLLRHAFATEAVQRQQIPVDIVAKILHQRDVNVTGYYSEPTPSQVAEKVGELHSVIANYVDLDVAVLRSPEELQKEWEKHKTEVGVYNNVLGGTCVTNAVCPTKMQCLGCMAKIPQPEKKHELLDVIELSKDMEKRFTSMGLTVEVKKAKNMRKLARNELKEMELIEKYREEQQYEPHISFKK
;
A
#
# COMPACT_ATOMS: atom_id res chain seq x y z
N MET A 1 37.93 29.06 33.26
CA MET A 1 37.16 29.97 32.40
C MET A 1 37.30 29.47 30.97
N THR A 2 36.31 28.72 30.49
CA THR A 2 36.16 28.34 29.10
C THR A 2 35.07 29.22 28.51
N THR A 3 35.41 29.96 27.45
CA THR A 3 34.54 30.83 26.68
C THR A 3 33.35 30.02 26.13
N GLY A 4 32.24 30.05 26.86
CA GLY A 4 30.99 29.42 26.44
C GLY A 4 30.49 30.09 25.16
N ILE A 5 30.21 29.27 24.15
CA ILE A 5 29.71 29.69 22.85
C ILE A 5 28.45 30.57 23.05
N ASN A 6 28.50 31.83 22.60
CA ASN A 6 27.41 32.80 22.77
C ASN A 6 26.28 32.63 21.75
N SER A 7 26.46 31.81 20.72
CA SER A 7 25.50 31.59 19.63
C SER A 7 25.23 30.10 19.38
N PRO A 8 24.06 29.71 18.84
CA PRO A 8 23.78 28.36 18.37
C PRO A 8 24.84 27.84 17.38
N THR A 9 25.14 26.54 17.45
CA THR A 9 26.06 25.86 16.51
C THR A 9 25.37 25.32 15.26
N SER A 10 24.04 25.39 15.22
CA SER A 10 23.22 24.97 14.09
C SER A 10 23.63 25.67 12.79
N PRO A 11 23.74 24.93 11.67
CA PRO A 11 24.10 25.51 10.37
C PRO A 11 23.07 26.53 9.85
N PHE A 12 21.88 26.57 10.46
CA PHE A 12 20.78 27.45 10.07
C PHE A 12 20.78 28.79 10.84
N TYR A 13 21.69 28.99 11.80
CA TYR A 13 21.69 30.16 12.67
C TYR A 13 21.85 31.47 11.89
N GLU A 14 22.92 31.59 11.10
CA GLU A 14 23.23 32.81 10.32
C GLU A 14 22.10 33.21 9.37
N GLU A 15 21.38 32.23 8.80
CA GLU A 15 20.26 32.50 7.89
C GLU A 15 19.01 33.06 8.57
N LEU A 16 18.86 32.83 9.89
CA LEU A 16 17.74 33.30 10.71
C LEU A 16 18.01 34.64 11.40
N VAL A 17 19.28 35.01 11.60
CA VAL A 17 19.66 36.28 12.21
C VAL A 17 19.02 37.45 11.45
N GLY A 18 18.39 38.36 12.19
CA GLY A 18 17.70 39.54 11.64
C GLY A 18 16.34 39.27 10.99
N LYS A 19 15.91 38.01 10.85
CA LYS A 19 14.61 37.64 10.23
C LYS A 19 13.57 37.17 11.24
N VAL A 20 14.02 36.62 12.37
CA VAL A 20 13.18 36.17 13.49
C VAL A 20 13.60 36.88 14.78
N ASP A 21 12.79 36.74 15.83
CA ASP A 21 13.11 37.33 17.13
C ASP A 21 14.42 36.76 17.71
N GLU A 22 15.33 37.66 18.11
CA GLU A 22 16.66 37.31 18.58
C GLU A 22 16.62 36.48 19.88
N HIS A 23 15.70 36.77 20.79
CA HIS A 23 15.59 36.05 22.06
C HIS A 23 15.04 34.64 21.84
N ILE A 24 14.14 34.42 20.88
CA ILE A 24 13.71 33.07 20.48
C ILE A 24 14.88 32.28 19.90
N LEU A 25 15.69 32.92 19.05
CA LEU A 25 16.81 32.27 18.38
C LEU A 25 17.89 31.79 19.37
N HIS A 26 18.08 32.54 20.46
CA HIS A 26 19.01 32.23 21.54
C HIS A 26 18.40 31.42 22.70
N LEU A 27 17.19 30.90 22.54
CA LEU A 27 16.52 30.18 23.61
C LEU A 27 17.28 28.90 23.98
N ARG A 28 17.50 28.70 25.29
CA ARG A 28 18.20 27.55 25.85
C ARG A 28 17.29 26.70 26.73
N ASN A 29 17.55 25.39 26.77
CA ASN A 29 16.86 24.51 27.70
C ASN A 29 17.55 24.52 29.07
N ASN A 30 16.98 23.79 30.04
CA ASN A 30 17.49 23.70 31.41
C ASN A 30 18.92 23.12 31.51
N ARG A 31 19.47 22.56 30.41
CA ARG A 31 20.85 22.05 30.34
C ARG A 31 21.80 23.06 29.68
N GLY A 32 21.34 24.28 29.40
CA GLY A 32 22.13 25.32 28.75
C GLY A 32 22.34 25.12 27.24
N MET A 33 21.70 24.11 26.62
CA MET A 33 21.81 23.88 25.18
C MET A 33 20.81 24.75 24.41
N PHE A 34 21.25 25.33 23.31
CA PHE A 34 20.37 26.05 22.39
C PHE A 34 19.33 25.11 21.78
N LEU A 35 18.07 25.55 21.74
CA LEU A 35 17.00 24.74 21.17
C LEU A 35 17.15 24.56 19.66
N LEU A 36 17.74 25.55 18.97
CA LEU A 36 18.00 25.50 17.53
C LEU A 36 18.94 24.34 17.17
N ASP A 37 19.90 24.04 18.04
CA ASP A 37 20.89 22.97 17.85
C ASP A 37 20.27 21.57 17.99
N LYS A 38 19.05 21.47 18.50
CA LYS A 38 18.30 20.21 18.61
C LYS A 38 17.44 19.91 17.39
N LEU A 39 17.35 20.82 16.43
CA LEU A 39 16.48 20.66 15.26
C LEU A 39 17.17 19.93 14.13
N ASN A 40 16.43 19.01 13.52
CA ASN A 40 16.81 18.40 12.25
C ASN A 40 16.51 19.35 11.07
N GLU A 41 17.24 19.16 9.97
CA GLU A 41 17.18 20.01 8.78
C GLU A 41 15.79 20.10 8.13
N VAL A 42 15.00 19.02 8.14
CA VAL A 42 13.73 18.94 7.42
C VAL A 42 12.69 20.00 7.84
N PRO A 43 12.28 20.13 9.13
CA PRO A 43 11.33 21.15 9.55
C PRO A 43 11.88 22.56 9.39
N VAL A 44 13.20 22.75 9.56
CA VAL A 44 13.85 24.05 9.40
C VAL A 44 13.81 24.52 7.94
N LYS A 45 14.12 23.64 6.97
CA LYS A 45 13.96 23.93 5.54
C LYS A 45 12.52 24.28 5.17
N TYR A 46 11.53 23.58 5.72
CA TYR A 46 10.13 23.95 5.48
C TYR A 46 9.82 25.35 6.02
N PHE A 47 10.27 25.65 7.25
CA PHE A 47 10.08 26.94 7.88
C PHE A 47 10.66 28.08 7.03
N PHE A 48 11.91 27.94 6.57
CA PHE A 48 12.55 28.92 5.68
C PHE A 48 11.73 29.17 4.42
N ASN A 49 11.35 28.11 3.73
CA ASN A 49 10.73 28.23 2.41
C ASN A 49 9.27 28.70 2.44
N ARG A 50 8.56 28.52 3.57
CA ARG A 50 7.09 28.65 3.61
C ARG A 50 6.54 29.48 4.76
N CYS A 51 7.32 29.74 5.81
CA CYS A 51 6.84 30.40 7.03
C CYS A 51 7.59 31.71 7.35
N LEU A 52 8.80 31.91 6.83
CA LEU A 52 9.69 33.01 7.23
C LEU A 52 9.08 34.40 6.97
N ASP A 53 8.35 34.57 5.88
CA ASP A 53 7.73 35.86 5.51
C ASP A 53 6.32 36.04 6.09
N MET A 54 5.86 35.10 6.93
CA MET A 54 4.50 35.14 7.48
C MET A 54 4.42 35.97 8.77
N PRO A 55 3.27 36.62 9.05
CA PRO A 55 3.05 37.37 10.30
C PRO A 55 3.23 36.54 11.58
N TRP A 56 3.02 35.22 11.51
CA TRP A 56 3.12 34.28 12.64
C TRP A 56 4.45 33.49 12.69
N ARG A 57 5.49 33.96 11.98
CA ARG A 57 6.78 33.25 11.88
C ARG A 57 7.40 32.92 13.24
N ASN A 58 7.35 33.85 14.19
CA ASN A 58 7.95 33.67 15.51
C ASN A 58 7.18 32.65 16.36
N GLN A 59 5.86 32.59 16.22
CA GLN A 59 5.01 31.59 16.87
C GLN A 59 5.32 30.19 16.35
N LEU A 60 5.46 30.03 15.02
CA LEU A 60 5.82 28.74 14.42
C LEU A 60 7.27 28.33 14.73
N LEU A 61 8.21 29.28 14.77
CA LEU A 61 9.58 29.01 15.23
C LEU A 61 9.57 28.50 16.67
N PHE A 62 8.81 29.14 17.56
CA PHE A 62 8.71 28.72 18.95
C PHE A 62 8.09 27.30 19.08
N VAL A 63 7.04 26.99 18.31
CA VAL A 63 6.48 25.62 18.23
C VAL A 63 7.54 24.61 17.76
N MET A 64 8.30 24.95 16.73
CA MET A 64 9.34 24.09 16.17
C MET A 64 10.42 23.78 17.22
N LEU A 65 10.94 24.82 17.88
CA LEU A 65 11.97 24.71 18.92
C LEU A 65 11.50 23.88 20.12
N VAL A 66 10.28 24.12 20.62
CA VAL A 66 9.68 23.33 21.71
C VAL A 66 9.46 21.87 21.27
N GLY A 67 9.04 21.64 20.03
CA GLY A 67 8.91 20.29 19.46
C GLY A 67 10.23 19.53 19.43
N GLY A 68 11.31 20.19 19.02
CA GLY A 68 12.67 19.66 19.06
C GLY A 68 13.14 19.37 20.49
N ASP A 69 12.89 20.27 21.44
CA ASP A 69 13.29 20.06 22.82
C ASP A 69 12.59 18.85 23.45
N ARG A 70 11.33 18.64 23.10
CA ARG A 70 10.50 17.48 23.49
C ARG A 70 10.84 16.19 22.75
N ASN A 71 11.85 16.21 21.87
CA ASN A 71 12.27 15.09 21.04
C ASN A 71 11.12 14.50 20.20
N LEU A 72 10.23 15.35 19.67
CA LEU A 72 9.21 14.90 18.74
C LEU A 72 9.85 14.42 17.43
N ASP A 73 9.20 13.44 16.79
CA ASP A 73 9.64 12.98 15.48
C ASP A 73 9.68 14.13 14.47
N THR A 74 10.74 14.17 13.66
CA THR A 74 11.02 15.27 12.74
C THR A 74 9.90 15.50 11.71
N ARG A 75 9.25 14.42 11.23
CA ARG A 75 8.09 14.53 10.32
C ARG A 75 6.86 15.06 11.04
N THR A 76 6.73 14.78 12.33
CA THR A 76 5.61 15.32 13.14
C THR A 76 5.74 16.83 13.26
N ILE A 77 6.93 17.34 13.53
CA ILE A 77 7.20 18.79 13.59
C ILE A 77 6.90 19.43 12.23
N GLU A 78 7.46 18.90 11.14
CA GLU A 78 7.24 19.39 9.77
C GLU A 78 5.74 19.40 9.39
N SER A 79 5.02 18.30 9.65
CA SER A 79 3.58 18.22 9.34
C SER A 79 2.77 19.23 10.13
N THR A 80 3.10 19.43 11.41
CA THR A 80 2.43 20.40 12.28
C THR A 80 2.61 21.81 11.73
N LEU A 81 3.84 22.19 11.35
CA LEU A 81 4.12 23.48 10.73
C LEU A 81 3.33 23.66 9.43
N ARG A 82 3.29 22.63 8.57
CA ARG A 82 2.60 22.69 7.28
C ARG A 82 1.11 22.95 7.41
N ASN A 83 0.45 22.18 8.27
CA ASN A 83 -0.99 22.24 8.47
C ASN A 83 -1.41 23.56 9.15
N LEU A 84 -0.67 24.01 10.18
CA LEU A 84 -0.93 25.29 10.83
C LEU A 84 -0.71 26.45 9.85
N ASN A 85 0.43 26.47 9.15
CA ASN A 85 0.77 27.56 8.22
C ASN A 85 -0.26 27.70 7.08
N ALA A 86 -0.69 26.57 6.50
CA ALA A 86 -1.68 26.60 5.42
C ALA A 86 -2.98 27.26 5.87
N ARG A 87 -3.51 26.88 7.03
CA ARG A 87 -4.80 27.37 7.53
C ARG A 87 -4.73 28.78 8.10
N LEU A 88 -3.62 29.14 8.76
CA LEU A 88 -3.37 30.53 9.15
C LEU A 88 -3.30 31.43 7.92
N LYS A 89 -2.65 30.99 6.84
CA LYS A 89 -2.61 31.75 5.59
C LYS A 89 -3.99 32.01 5.01
N ASP A 90 -4.83 30.99 4.94
CA ASP A 90 -6.21 31.13 4.45
C ASP A 90 -7.01 32.13 5.29
N ILE A 91 -6.91 32.03 6.62
CA ILE A 91 -7.62 32.91 7.55
C ILE A 91 -7.10 34.35 7.47
N PHE A 92 -5.78 34.56 7.52
CA PHE A 92 -5.18 35.88 7.45
C PHE A 92 -5.49 36.58 6.13
N TYR A 93 -5.46 35.84 5.02
CA TYR A 93 -5.87 36.36 3.72
C TYR A 93 -7.33 36.80 3.70
N THR A 94 -8.22 36.02 4.31
CA THR A 94 -9.67 36.31 4.30
C THR A 94 -10.04 37.56 5.11
N TYR A 95 -9.36 37.79 6.23
CA TYR A 95 -9.61 38.93 7.11
C TYR A 95 -8.61 40.07 6.94
N ASP A 96 -7.72 40.00 5.95
CA ASP A 96 -6.65 40.96 5.68
C ASP A 96 -5.79 41.30 6.92
N LEU A 97 -5.47 40.28 7.72
CA LEU A 97 -4.71 40.45 8.96
C LEU A 97 -3.22 40.65 8.63
N GLN A 98 -2.61 41.70 9.18
CA GLN A 98 -1.23 42.07 8.85
C GLN A 98 -0.23 41.62 9.93
N ILE A 99 -0.64 41.60 11.19
CA ILE A 99 0.19 41.14 12.32
C ILE A 99 -0.50 40.04 13.10
N PHE A 100 0.28 39.19 13.76
CA PHE A 100 -0.28 38.06 14.52
C PHE A 100 -1.22 38.50 15.66
N PHE A 101 -1.01 39.69 16.23
CA PHE A 101 -1.86 40.19 17.32
C PHE A 101 -3.30 40.49 16.89
N ASP A 102 -3.55 40.69 15.59
CA ASP A 102 -4.91 40.88 15.06
C ASP A 102 -5.70 39.56 15.01
N PHE A 103 -5.02 38.42 15.15
CA PHE A 103 -5.65 37.12 15.07
C PHE A 103 -6.43 36.77 16.34
N ASP A 104 -7.73 37.05 16.32
CA ASP A 104 -8.67 36.55 17.33
C ASP A 104 -9.12 35.11 17.03
N VAL A 105 -8.67 34.17 17.84
CA VAL A 105 -9.05 32.76 17.77
C VAL A 105 -10.56 32.55 17.92
N ASN A 106 -11.23 33.34 18.76
CA ASN A 106 -12.65 33.19 19.05
C ASN A 106 -13.56 33.74 17.94
N LYS A 107 -12.98 34.51 17.00
CA LYS A 107 -13.66 35.01 15.82
C LYS A 107 -13.15 34.34 14.54
N HIS A 108 -11.90 34.62 14.16
CA HIS A 108 -11.36 34.24 12.87
C HIS A 108 -11.23 32.72 12.70
N MET A 109 -10.65 32.05 13.71
CA MET A 109 -10.54 30.58 13.70
C MET A 109 -11.91 29.93 13.92
N TYR A 110 -12.76 30.48 14.78
CA TYR A 110 -14.12 29.97 15.00
C TYR A 110 -14.95 29.97 13.70
N GLU A 111 -14.94 31.06 12.94
CA GLU A 111 -15.67 31.18 11.67
C GLU A 111 -15.15 30.21 10.59
N TYR A 112 -13.82 29.99 10.52
CA TYR A 112 -13.23 28.95 9.68
C TYR A 112 -13.72 27.54 10.07
N LEU A 113 -13.69 27.24 11.37
CA LEU A 113 -14.10 25.94 11.91
C LEU A 113 -15.61 25.69 11.75
N LYS A 114 -16.43 26.75 11.81
CA LYS A 114 -17.87 26.68 11.50
C LYS A 114 -18.14 26.44 10.01
N GLY A 115 -17.17 26.71 9.14
CA GLY A 115 -17.31 26.63 7.69
C GLY A 115 -17.95 27.87 7.07
N SER A 116 -18.01 28.98 7.81
CA SER A 116 -18.48 30.27 7.27
C SER A 116 -17.53 30.81 6.19
N ILE A 117 -16.24 30.48 6.30
CA ILE A 117 -15.21 30.77 5.30
C ILE A 117 -14.57 29.46 4.81
N PHE A 118 -14.24 29.41 3.52
CA PHE A 118 -13.79 28.21 2.80
C PHE A 118 -14.69 26.97 2.97
N PRO A 119 -16.00 27.06 2.72
CA PRO A 119 -16.94 25.93 2.91
C PRO A 119 -16.52 24.66 2.15
N GLU A 120 -15.80 24.79 1.04
CA GLU A 120 -15.23 23.72 0.23
C GLU A 120 -14.10 22.93 0.89
N HIS A 121 -13.47 23.46 1.94
CA HIS A 121 -12.52 22.66 2.72
C HIS A 121 -13.24 21.46 3.38
N SER A 122 -12.54 20.35 3.49
CA SER A 122 -13.07 19.13 4.12
C SER A 122 -13.22 19.26 5.65
N TYR A 123 -14.11 18.45 6.22
CA TYR A 123 -14.22 18.29 7.68
C TYR A 123 -12.91 17.81 8.31
N ASN A 124 -12.14 16.99 7.60
CA ASN A 124 -10.84 16.49 8.07
C ASN A 124 -9.80 17.61 8.16
N GLN A 125 -9.75 18.55 7.20
CA GLN A 125 -8.85 19.71 7.27
C GLN A 125 -9.14 20.57 8.51
N ARG A 126 -10.42 20.79 8.84
CA ARG A 126 -10.83 21.52 10.06
C ARG A 126 -10.45 20.77 11.34
N ALA A 127 -10.70 19.46 11.37
CA ALA A 127 -10.36 18.62 12.51
C ALA A 127 -8.85 18.57 12.78
N ILE A 128 -8.02 18.42 11.74
CA ILE A 128 -6.56 18.44 11.86
C ILE A 128 -6.08 19.80 12.36
N PHE A 129 -6.60 20.89 11.78
CA PHE A 129 -6.22 22.24 12.19
C PHE A 129 -6.50 22.49 13.67
N LEU A 130 -7.74 22.26 14.13
CA LEU A 130 -8.11 22.46 15.54
C LEU A 130 -7.26 21.59 16.48
N LYS A 131 -7.06 20.32 16.13
CA LYS A 131 -6.27 19.38 16.94
C LYS A 131 -4.82 19.84 17.08
N GLU A 132 -4.18 20.18 15.97
CA GLU A 132 -2.78 20.58 15.97
C GLU A 132 -2.59 21.93 16.64
N TYR A 133 -3.49 22.89 16.39
CA TYR A 133 -3.50 24.19 17.04
C TYR A 133 -3.61 24.07 18.56
N ASN A 134 -4.58 23.29 19.06
CA ASN A 134 -4.74 23.09 20.51
C ASN A 134 -3.54 22.35 21.13
N SER A 135 -3.02 21.34 20.43
CA SER A 135 -1.85 20.58 20.89
C SER A 135 -0.60 21.46 20.99
N THR A 136 -0.34 22.31 19.99
CA THR A 136 0.82 23.21 19.99
C THR A 136 0.65 24.35 20.99
N ALA A 137 -0.52 24.99 21.05
CA ALA A 137 -0.83 26.01 22.05
C ALA A 137 -0.66 25.48 23.49
N TYR A 138 -1.17 24.27 23.76
CA TYR A 138 -1.03 23.65 25.08
C TYR A 138 0.43 23.32 25.40
N SER A 139 1.12 22.66 24.45
CA SER A 139 2.47 22.17 24.72
C SER A 139 3.50 23.27 24.81
N THR A 140 3.40 24.33 24.01
CA THR A 140 4.28 25.51 24.11
C THR A 140 4.03 26.27 25.41
N LYS A 141 2.76 26.49 25.80
CA LYS A 141 2.42 27.12 27.08
C LYS A 141 2.95 26.30 28.26
N LYS A 142 2.72 24.98 28.27
CA LYS A 142 3.21 24.08 29.32
C LYS A 142 4.74 24.06 29.39
N TRP A 143 5.41 24.05 28.24
CA TRP A 143 6.87 24.11 28.17
C TRP A 143 7.36 25.44 28.76
N LEU A 144 6.79 26.57 28.33
CA LEU A 144 7.13 27.90 28.81
C LEU A 144 7.04 27.99 30.34
N THR A 145 5.91 27.56 30.93
CA THR A 145 5.68 27.63 32.38
C THR A 145 6.57 26.69 33.19
N SER A 146 7.03 25.58 32.58
CA SER A 146 7.82 24.56 33.30
C SER A 146 9.33 24.69 33.12
N LYS A 147 9.78 25.45 32.12
CA LYS A 147 11.20 25.54 31.73
C LYS A 147 11.82 26.91 31.90
N LEU A 148 11.03 27.99 31.85
CA LEU A 148 11.56 29.36 31.93
C LEU A 148 11.22 30.02 33.28
N ASN A 149 12.02 31.00 33.68
CA ASN A 149 11.77 31.82 34.87
C ASN A 149 10.68 32.88 34.61
N GLN A 150 10.19 33.58 35.65
CA GLN A 150 9.08 34.53 35.52
C GLN A 150 9.36 35.69 34.56
N GLU A 151 10.60 36.17 34.48
CA GLU A 151 10.99 37.28 33.60
C GLU A 151 10.97 36.85 32.14
N GLN A 152 11.59 35.71 31.83
CA GLN A 152 11.55 35.08 30.52
C GLN A 152 10.12 34.72 30.12
N GLN A 153 9.30 34.22 31.05
CA GLN A 153 7.90 33.90 30.78
C GLN A 153 7.12 35.13 30.29
N LYS A 154 7.32 36.31 30.89
CA LYS A 154 6.69 37.56 30.44
C LYS A 154 7.06 37.89 29.00
N TYR A 155 8.35 37.77 28.64
CA TYR A 155 8.80 38.06 27.28
C TYR A 155 8.25 37.07 26.26
N PHE A 156 8.40 35.76 26.50
CA PHE A 156 8.05 34.72 25.51
C PHE A 156 6.55 34.45 25.40
N GLN A 157 5.73 34.99 26.30
CA GLN A 157 4.26 34.86 26.24
C GLN A 157 3.67 35.39 24.92
N GLN A 158 4.30 36.39 24.30
CA GLN A 158 3.88 36.98 23.02
C GLN A 158 3.96 36.01 21.82
N PHE A 159 4.74 34.93 21.95
CA PHE A 159 4.90 33.93 20.89
C PHE A 159 4.02 32.69 21.09
N LEU A 160 3.15 32.70 22.11
CA LEU A 160 2.17 31.63 22.30
C LEU A 160 0.99 31.81 21.35
N PHE A 161 0.50 30.67 20.85
CA PHE A 161 -0.82 30.62 20.24
C PHE A 161 -1.90 30.88 21.30
N PRO A 162 -2.84 31.83 21.08
CA PRO A 162 -3.94 32.05 22.01
C PRO A 162 -4.81 30.80 22.15
N MET A 163 -5.22 30.47 23.38
CA MET A 163 -6.11 29.34 23.61
C MET A 163 -7.55 29.68 23.22
N PRO A 164 -8.23 28.82 22.45
CA PRO A 164 -9.65 29.02 22.16
C PRO A 164 -10.50 28.88 23.43
N LYS A 165 -11.63 29.60 23.48
CA LYS A 165 -12.67 29.41 24.51
C LYS A 165 -13.63 28.26 24.17
N PHE A 166 -13.54 27.73 22.96
CA PHE A 166 -14.30 26.60 22.45
C PHE A 166 -13.44 25.33 22.40
N ASP A 167 -14.08 24.18 22.27
CA ASP A 167 -13.43 22.88 22.10
C ASP A 167 -14.01 22.10 20.90
N SER A 168 -13.51 20.88 20.67
CA SER A 168 -13.93 20.09 19.51
C SER A 168 -15.39 19.64 19.53
N ARG A 169 -16.08 19.73 20.66
CA ARG A 169 -17.51 19.40 20.84
C ARG A 169 -18.42 20.52 20.35
N ASP A 170 -17.92 21.74 20.24
CA ASP A 170 -18.66 22.87 19.67
C ASP A 170 -18.87 22.75 18.15
N PHE A 171 -18.29 21.72 17.52
CA PHE A 171 -18.36 21.51 16.08
C PHE A 171 -18.72 20.08 15.70
N SER A 172 -19.57 19.93 14.69
CA SER A 172 -19.95 18.62 14.14
C SER A 172 -18.87 18.00 13.25
N PHE A 173 -17.96 18.80 12.66
CA PHE A 173 -17.00 18.32 11.67
C PHE A 173 -16.07 17.23 12.21
N GLY A 174 -15.76 17.20 13.52
CA GLY A 174 -14.91 16.17 14.10
C GLY A 174 -15.57 14.79 14.08
N LYS A 175 -16.87 14.76 14.40
CA LYS A 175 -17.71 13.55 14.32
C LYS A 175 -17.96 13.18 12.86
N GLN A 176 -18.35 14.15 12.03
CA GLN A 176 -18.63 13.95 10.60
C GLN A 176 -17.40 13.46 9.83
N ALA A 177 -16.21 14.00 10.08
CA ALA A 177 -14.98 13.52 9.43
C ALA A 177 -14.68 12.05 9.78
N ARG A 178 -14.91 11.64 11.04
CA ARG A 178 -14.73 10.26 11.48
C ARG A 178 -15.77 9.33 10.87
N GLU A 179 -17.04 9.75 10.85
CA GLU A 179 -18.15 9.01 10.26
C GLU A 179 -18.00 8.87 8.75
N GLN A 180 -17.66 9.95 8.04
CA GLN A 180 -17.39 9.93 6.60
C GLN A 180 -16.22 8.98 6.29
N ALA A 181 -15.08 9.14 6.97
CA ALA A 181 -13.95 8.22 6.77
C ALA A 181 -14.29 6.77 7.13
N LYS A 182 -15.20 6.54 8.09
CA LYS A 182 -15.72 5.20 8.42
C LYS A 182 -16.58 4.65 7.30
N ASN A 183 -17.55 5.42 6.82
CA ASN A 183 -18.50 5.00 5.81
C ASN A 183 -17.80 4.75 4.47
N THR A 184 -16.90 5.65 4.04
CA THR A 184 -16.09 5.45 2.83
C THR A 184 -15.28 4.15 2.91
N ARG A 185 -14.55 3.91 4.01
CA ARG A 185 -13.79 2.66 4.16
C ARG A 185 -14.68 1.42 4.14
N LYS A 186 -15.85 1.48 4.79
CA LYS A 186 -16.81 0.36 4.79
C LYS A 186 -17.35 0.07 3.39
N SER A 187 -17.75 1.11 2.67
CA SER A 187 -18.27 1.02 1.31
C SER A 187 -17.23 0.46 0.33
N GLU A 188 -16.00 0.99 0.38
CA GLU A 188 -14.87 0.44 -0.40
C GLU A 188 -14.57 -1.02 -0.01
N THR A 189 -14.62 -1.36 1.29
CA THR A 189 -14.29 -2.72 1.76
C THR A 189 -15.34 -3.72 1.28
N ASP A 190 -16.62 -3.35 1.35
CA ASP A 190 -17.73 -4.16 0.89
C ASP A 190 -17.63 -4.51 -0.60
N ALA A 191 -17.19 -3.55 -1.42
CA ALA A 191 -16.96 -3.76 -2.85
C ALA A 191 -15.85 -4.78 -3.16
N VAL A 192 -14.87 -4.94 -2.26
CA VAL A 192 -13.66 -5.75 -2.51
C VAL A 192 -13.68 -7.11 -1.81
N VAL A 193 -14.29 -7.23 -0.63
CA VAL A 193 -14.34 -8.47 0.17
C VAL A 193 -14.76 -9.71 -0.62
N PRO A 194 -15.82 -9.67 -1.46
CA PRO A 194 -16.25 -10.84 -2.22
C PRO A 194 -15.22 -11.34 -3.24
N PHE A 195 -14.27 -10.49 -3.64
CA PHE A 195 -13.35 -10.72 -4.75
C PHE A 195 -11.91 -11.02 -4.31
N LEU A 196 -11.65 -11.20 -3.01
CA LEU A 196 -10.30 -11.51 -2.51
C LEU A 196 -9.64 -12.73 -3.19
N PRO A 197 -10.33 -13.88 -3.38
CA PRO A 197 -9.78 -15.00 -4.14
C PRO A 197 -9.43 -14.62 -5.59
N GLN A 198 -10.31 -13.90 -6.28
CA GLN A 198 -10.13 -13.48 -7.67
C GLN A 198 -8.94 -12.53 -7.80
N ILE A 199 -8.77 -11.59 -6.87
CA ILE A 199 -7.60 -10.69 -6.82
C ILE A 199 -6.30 -11.49 -6.71
N ARG A 200 -6.25 -12.53 -5.85
CA ARG A 200 -5.06 -13.40 -5.72
C ARG A 200 -4.79 -14.19 -7.00
N VAL A 201 -5.84 -14.75 -7.59
CA VAL A 201 -5.74 -15.55 -8.82
C VAL A 201 -5.25 -14.69 -9.98
N GLU A 202 -5.85 -13.53 -10.18
CA GLU A 202 -5.47 -12.60 -11.25
C GLU A 202 -4.03 -12.11 -11.08
N ALA A 203 -3.61 -11.80 -9.84
CA ALA A 203 -2.24 -11.44 -9.54
C ALA A 203 -1.23 -12.54 -9.94
N ASN A 204 -1.58 -13.82 -9.73
CA ASN A 204 -0.73 -14.94 -10.16
C ASN A 204 -0.71 -15.06 -11.70
N PHE A 205 -1.87 -14.97 -12.37
CA PHE A 205 -1.94 -15.05 -13.84
C PHE A 205 -1.11 -13.96 -14.52
N ARG A 206 -1.21 -12.71 -14.04
CA ARG A 206 -0.43 -11.58 -14.56
C ARG A 206 1.06 -11.73 -14.30
N TRP A 207 1.45 -12.21 -13.12
CA TRP A 207 2.85 -12.52 -12.85
C TRP A 207 3.37 -13.63 -13.77
N ASN A 208 2.58 -14.69 -14.01
CA ASN A 208 2.95 -15.76 -14.95
C ASN A 208 3.15 -15.22 -16.37
N GLN A 209 2.25 -14.35 -16.85
CA GLN A 209 2.36 -13.74 -18.18
C GLN A 209 3.65 -12.90 -18.31
N ILE A 210 3.96 -12.06 -17.32
CA ILE A 210 5.20 -11.27 -17.33
C ILE A 210 6.46 -12.12 -17.13
N LYS A 211 6.37 -13.23 -16.39
CA LYS A 211 7.47 -14.22 -16.29
C LYS A 211 7.77 -14.83 -17.66
N ARG A 212 6.76 -15.27 -18.40
CA ARG A 212 6.91 -15.81 -19.76
C ARG A 212 7.48 -14.76 -20.72
N LEU A 213 6.99 -13.53 -20.66
CA LEU A 213 7.56 -12.42 -21.43
C LEU A 213 9.05 -12.21 -21.12
N ARG A 214 9.44 -12.24 -19.83
CA ARG A 214 10.85 -12.14 -19.44
C ARG A 214 11.69 -13.30 -19.97
N GLU A 215 11.19 -14.53 -19.87
CA GLU A 215 11.88 -15.71 -20.40
C GLU A 215 12.07 -15.61 -21.92
N ALA A 216 11.04 -15.17 -22.65
CA ALA A 216 11.12 -14.91 -24.08
C ALA A 216 12.13 -13.82 -24.43
N PHE A 217 12.09 -12.69 -23.70
CA PHE A 217 13.04 -11.59 -23.84
C PHE A 217 14.49 -12.02 -23.61
N LEU A 218 14.76 -12.75 -22.52
CA LEU A 218 16.11 -13.22 -22.21
C LEU A 218 16.62 -14.24 -23.24
N THR A 219 15.73 -15.08 -23.77
CA THR A 219 16.08 -16.02 -24.83
C THR A 219 16.41 -15.29 -26.13
N ALA A 220 15.64 -14.28 -26.51
CA ALA A 220 15.95 -13.42 -27.65
C ALA A 220 17.29 -12.67 -27.47
N CYS A 221 17.59 -12.21 -26.26
CA CYS A 221 18.89 -11.57 -25.96
C CYS A 221 20.05 -12.54 -26.15
N LYS A 222 19.92 -13.78 -25.65
CA LYS A 222 20.92 -14.84 -25.84
C LYS A 222 21.10 -15.21 -27.31
N GLN A 223 20.02 -15.23 -28.10
CA GLN A 223 20.06 -15.49 -29.53
C GLN A 223 20.94 -14.46 -30.26
N VAL A 224 20.80 -13.18 -29.94
CA VAL A 224 21.63 -12.10 -30.51
C VAL A 224 23.09 -12.21 -30.07
N GLU A 225 23.34 -12.63 -28.82
CA GLU A 225 24.69 -12.77 -28.27
C GLU A 225 25.46 -13.97 -28.84
N ASN A 226 24.77 -15.09 -29.09
CA ASN A 226 25.41 -16.35 -29.51
C ASN A 226 25.47 -16.51 -31.04
N ASP A 227 24.44 -16.09 -31.76
CA ASP A 227 24.26 -16.46 -33.17
C ASP A 227 24.57 -15.31 -34.15
N ASN A 228 25.21 -14.24 -33.64
CA ASN A 228 25.61 -13.04 -34.41
C ASN A 228 24.47 -12.43 -35.25
N VAL A 229 23.25 -12.51 -34.72
CA VAL A 229 22.03 -12.01 -35.37
C VAL A 229 21.98 -10.49 -35.31
N THR A 230 21.61 -9.84 -36.41
CA THR A 230 21.47 -8.38 -36.49
C THR A 230 20.17 -7.92 -35.86
N LEU A 231 20.22 -6.81 -35.11
CA LEU A 231 19.04 -6.15 -34.55
C LEU A 231 18.41 -5.18 -35.57
N PRO A 232 17.07 -4.96 -35.54
CA PRO A 232 16.12 -5.59 -34.62
C PRO A 232 15.90 -7.08 -34.87
N LEU A 233 15.67 -7.84 -33.81
CA LEU A 233 15.27 -9.23 -33.89
C LEU A 233 13.77 -9.37 -33.64
N GLU A 234 13.01 -9.81 -34.65
CA GLU A 234 11.57 -10.10 -34.49
C GLU A 234 11.39 -11.50 -33.88
N PHE A 235 10.53 -11.60 -32.86
CA PHE A 235 10.15 -12.86 -32.25
C PHE A 235 8.69 -12.85 -31.80
N HIS A 236 8.10 -14.03 -31.67
CA HIS A 236 6.77 -14.19 -31.11
C HIS A 236 6.70 -15.45 -30.26
N TYR A 237 5.67 -15.51 -29.41
CA TYR A 237 5.36 -16.70 -28.63
C TYR A 237 3.86 -16.75 -28.34
N ASP A 238 3.37 -17.96 -28.06
CA ASP A 238 1.97 -18.24 -27.78
C ASP A 238 1.74 -18.23 -26.27
N GLU A 239 0.66 -17.58 -25.83
CA GLU A 239 0.20 -17.67 -24.45
C GLU A 239 -0.67 -18.92 -24.24
N PRO A 240 -0.82 -19.41 -22.99
CA PRO A 240 -1.66 -20.57 -22.68
C PRO A 240 -3.10 -20.40 -23.17
N GLU A 241 -3.82 -21.52 -23.34
CA GLU A 241 -5.21 -21.57 -23.85
C GLU A 241 -6.16 -20.58 -23.17
N ARG A 242 -5.96 -20.28 -21.87
CA ARG A 242 -6.75 -19.28 -21.15
C ARG A 242 -6.65 -17.89 -21.77
N VAL A 243 -5.45 -17.49 -22.19
CA VAL A 243 -5.22 -16.21 -22.87
C VAL A 243 -5.56 -16.38 -24.34
N GLY A 244 -5.08 -17.46 -24.96
CA GLY A 244 -5.42 -17.81 -26.35
C GLY A 244 -4.91 -16.79 -27.37
N GLU A 245 -3.81 -16.10 -27.06
CA GLU A 245 -3.21 -15.06 -27.90
C GLU A 245 -1.75 -15.37 -28.20
N ARG A 246 -1.29 -14.92 -29.36
CA ARG A 246 0.12 -14.85 -29.72
C ARG A 246 0.58 -13.41 -29.68
N PHE A 247 1.74 -13.18 -29.07
CA PHE A 247 2.33 -11.84 -28.95
C PHE A 247 3.54 -11.67 -29.85
N TYR A 248 3.59 -10.56 -30.57
CA TYR A 248 4.66 -10.20 -31.50
C TYR A 248 5.54 -9.10 -30.94
N PHE A 249 6.85 -9.35 -30.92
CA PHE A 249 7.83 -8.43 -30.39
C PHE A 249 8.99 -8.17 -31.34
N ARG A 250 9.61 -7.00 -31.19
CA ARG A 250 10.95 -6.70 -31.70
C ARG A 250 11.89 -6.43 -30.53
N LEU A 251 13.04 -7.10 -30.56
CA LEU A 251 14.15 -6.83 -29.65
C LEU A 251 15.02 -5.71 -30.24
N TRP A 252 15.37 -4.75 -29.41
CA TRP A 252 16.17 -3.59 -29.78
C TRP A 252 17.39 -3.42 -28.88
N ASP A 253 18.44 -2.83 -29.44
CA ASP A 253 19.41 -2.02 -28.69
C ASP A 253 19.29 -0.55 -29.12
N LYS A 254 19.94 0.37 -28.39
CA LYS A 254 19.85 1.81 -28.71
C LYS A 254 20.33 2.13 -30.13
N PRO A 255 21.49 1.61 -30.62
CA PRO A 255 21.92 1.83 -32.00
C PRO A 255 20.90 1.34 -33.04
N SER A 256 20.46 0.08 -32.96
CA SER A 256 19.53 -0.50 -33.94
C SER A 256 18.22 0.25 -34.02
N PHE A 257 17.68 0.70 -32.89
CA PHE A 257 16.47 1.53 -32.85
C PHE A 257 16.66 2.86 -33.59
N VAL A 258 17.79 3.55 -33.37
CA VAL A 258 18.10 4.81 -34.08
C VAL A 258 18.30 4.57 -35.57
N LEU A 259 18.97 3.49 -35.96
CA LEU A 259 19.27 3.20 -37.36
C LEU A 259 18.02 2.79 -38.14
N TYR A 260 17.12 2.04 -37.52
CA TYR A 260 15.85 1.64 -38.12
C TYR A 260 14.93 2.83 -38.35
N HIS A 261 14.92 3.81 -37.43
CA HIS A 261 14.13 5.04 -37.52
C HIS A 261 14.99 6.27 -37.87
N GLN A 262 16.02 6.11 -38.70
CA GLN A 262 17.03 7.15 -38.94
C GLN A 262 16.41 8.49 -39.42
N GLU A 263 15.29 8.45 -40.13
CA GLU A 263 14.52 9.59 -40.61
C GLU A 263 13.88 10.42 -39.48
N LYS A 264 13.70 9.84 -38.30
CA LYS A 264 13.13 10.49 -37.10
C LYS A 264 14.21 11.03 -36.16
N PHE A 265 15.49 10.89 -36.51
CA PHE A 265 16.63 11.35 -35.70
C PHE A 265 17.51 12.35 -36.47
N THR A 266 18.28 13.16 -35.73
CA THR A 266 19.23 14.09 -36.36
C THR A 266 20.46 13.34 -36.89
N ASP A 267 21.09 13.88 -37.93
CA ASP A 267 22.30 13.29 -38.54
C ASP A 267 23.43 13.03 -37.53
N SER A 268 23.56 13.91 -36.53
CA SER A 268 24.55 13.74 -35.45
C SER A 268 24.27 12.47 -34.63
N ILE A 269 23.01 12.25 -34.25
CA ILE A 269 22.59 11.06 -33.50
C ILE A 269 22.78 9.80 -34.36
N VAL A 270 22.32 9.83 -35.61
CA VAL A 270 22.47 8.71 -36.56
C VAL A 270 23.95 8.35 -36.75
N LYS A 271 24.83 9.36 -36.92
CA LYS A 271 26.27 9.14 -37.06
C LYS A 271 26.89 8.53 -35.80
N SER A 272 26.49 8.97 -34.61
CA SER A 272 26.96 8.39 -33.35
C SER A 272 26.45 6.96 -33.13
N ALA A 273 25.21 6.66 -33.55
CA ALA A 273 24.68 5.29 -33.54
C ALA A 273 25.44 4.37 -34.53
N LYS A 274 25.67 4.82 -35.77
CA LYS A 274 26.47 4.09 -36.78
C LYS A 274 27.90 3.80 -36.28
N LYS A 275 28.51 4.78 -35.60
CA LYS A 275 29.87 4.65 -35.05
C LYS A 275 29.93 3.98 -33.66
N ARG A 276 28.78 3.64 -33.05
CA ARG A 276 28.68 3.11 -31.69
C ARG A 276 29.50 3.88 -30.66
N THR A 277 29.33 5.20 -30.61
CA THR A 277 30.05 6.06 -29.66
C THR A 277 29.15 6.59 -28.54
N GLY A 278 29.74 6.91 -27.39
CA GLY A 278 29.03 7.49 -26.24
C GLY A 278 27.90 6.59 -25.71
N THR A 279 26.67 7.11 -25.70
CA THR A 279 25.46 6.37 -25.25
C THR A 279 25.16 5.13 -26.12
N TYR A 280 25.65 5.09 -27.35
CA TYR A 280 25.44 4.02 -28.33
C TYR A 280 26.58 2.99 -28.36
N SER A 281 27.57 3.14 -27.48
CA SER A 281 28.71 2.21 -27.41
C SER A 281 28.35 0.88 -26.77
N ASP A 282 29.12 -0.17 -27.10
CA ASP A 282 28.92 -1.51 -26.56
C ASP A 282 29.07 -1.57 -25.02
N LYS A 283 29.80 -0.61 -24.42
CA LYS A 283 29.88 -0.47 -22.95
C LYS A 283 28.54 -0.08 -22.31
N ASN A 284 27.67 0.55 -23.08
CA ASN A 284 26.33 0.99 -22.67
C ASN A 284 25.22 0.16 -23.32
N LYS A 285 25.57 -1.05 -23.78
CA LYS A 285 24.64 -2.01 -24.40
C LYS A 285 23.49 -2.27 -23.45
N TYR A 286 22.29 -2.17 -24.00
CA TYR A 286 21.05 -2.23 -23.25
C TYR A 286 19.94 -2.68 -24.19
N TYR A 287 19.32 -3.80 -23.86
CA TYR A 287 18.23 -4.37 -24.62
C TYR A 287 16.87 -3.97 -24.05
N PHE A 288 15.92 -3.77 -24.94
CA PHE A 288 14.51 -3.51 -24.63
C PHE A 288 13.63 -4.07 -25.75
N VAL A 289 12.33 -4.15 -25.51
CA VAL A 289 11.37 -4.70 -26.48
C VAL A 289 10.41 -3.66 -26.97
N GLU A 290 9.87 -3.90 -28.16
CA GLU A 290 8.70 -3.26 -28.73
C GLU A 290 7.62 -4.32 -28.92
N LEU A 291 6.44 -4.13 -28.33
CA LEU A 291 5.26 -4.92 -28.65
C LEU A 291 4.65 -4.39 -29.94
N ILE A 292 4.66 -5.21 -30.99
CA ILE A 292 4.12 -4.88 -32.31
C ILE A 292 2.62 -5.14 -32.38
N GLY A 293 2.16 -6.19 -31.71
CA GLY A 293 0.75 -6.54 -31.67
C GLY A 293 0.49 -7.89 -31.01
N ALA A 294 -0.78 -8.23 -30.93
CA ALA A 294 -1.26 -9.53 -30.47
C ALA A 294 -2.29 -10.06 -31.49
N GLU A 295 -2.35 -11.37 -31.67
CA GLU A 295 -3.39 -12.05 -32.46
C GLU A 295 -4.09 -13.13 -31.63
N ARG A 296 -5.38 -13.34 -31.87
CA ARG A 296 -6.14 -14.45 -31.28
C ARG A 296 -5.82 -15.74 -32.05
N LEU A 297 -5.64 -16.84 -31.33
CA LEU A 297 -5.29 -18.14 -31.92
C LEU A 297 -6.51 -18.96 -32.36
N ASN A 298 -7.66 -18.73 -31.70
CA ASN A 298 -8.83 -19.60 -31.80
C ASN A 298 -10.06 -18.92 -32.42
N ASP A 299 -10.03 -17.60 -32.61
CA ASP A 299 -11.13 -16.80 -33.14
C ASP A 299 -10.62 -15.55 -33.87
N ASP A 300 -11.51 -14.89 -34.63
CA ASP A 300 -11.23 -13.65 -35.36
C ASP A 300 -11.56 -12.39 -34.52
N ASP A 301 -11.65 -12.50 -33.19
CA ASP A 301 -11.93 -11.37 -32.31
C ASP A 301 -10.67 -10.49 -32.09
N VAL A 302 -10.85 -9.31 -31.52
CA VAL A 302 -9.76 -8.38 -31.22
C VAL A 302 -8.96 -8.91 -30.03
N ALA A 303 -7.65 -9.08 -30.21
CA ALA A 303 -6.75 -9.47 -29.13
C ALA A 303 -6.67 -8.40 -28.03
N GLU A 304 -6.72 -8.82 -26.76
CA GLU A 304 -6.61 -7.93 -25.61
C GLU A 304 -5.16 -7.43 -25.41
N GLY A 305 -4.18 -8.31 -25.65
CA GLY A 305 -2.77 -8.02 -25.45
C GLY A 305 -2.34 -8.00 -23.99
N LEU A 306 -1.29 -7.23 -23.68
CA LEU A 306 -0.80 -7.10 -22.30
C LEU A 306 -1.70 -6.14 -21.50
N TRP A 307 -2.10 -6.51 -20.29
CA TRP A 307 -3.03 -5.72 -19.45
C TRP A 307 -2.55 -4.29 -19.11
N PHE A 308 -1.28 -3.98 -19.34
CA PHE A 308 -0.66 -2.69 -19.02
C PHE A 308 -0.30 -1.86 -20.25
N THR A 309 -0.72 -2.26 -21.45
CA THR A 309 -0.50 -1.50 -22.69
C THR A 309 -1.04 -0.08 -22.59
N GLU A 310 -2.26 0.10 -22.05
CA GLU A 310 -2.90 1.40 -21.85
C GLU A 310 -2.01 2.36 -21.05
N ILE A 311 -1.41 1.90 -19.94
CA ILE A 311 -0.51 2.69 -19.09
C ILE A 311 0.65 3.31 -19.90
N LEU A 312 1.18 2.54 -20.86
CA LEU A 312 2.32 2.94 -21.67
C LEU A 312 1.94 3.81 -22.86
N GLN A 313 0.86 3.46 -23.56
CA GLN A 313 0.30 4.26 -24.65
C GLN A 313 -0.09 5.66 -24.16
N GLU A 314 -0.66 5.71 -22.96
CA GLU A 314 -1.13 6.95 -22.33
C GLU A 314 0.00 7.72 -21.65
N GLY A 315 1.18 7.11 -21.51
CA GLY A 315 2.35 7.73 -20.93
C GLY A 315 2.10 8.26 -19.53
N VAL A 316 1.42 7.45 -18.68
CA VAL A 316 1.09 7.78 -17.28
C VAL A 316 2.04 7.13 -16.26
N LEU A 317 3.16 6.58 -16.75
CA LEU A 317 4.24 6.03 -15.92
C LEU A 317 5.09 7.15 -15.30
N GLY A 318 5.54 6.98 -14.05
CA GLY A 318 6.44 7.92 -13.39
C GLY A 318 5.84 9.32 -13.16
N LEU A 319 6.68 10.35 -13.27
CA LEU A 319 6.28 11.76 -13.14
C LEU A 319 5.80 12.32 -14.49
N TRP A 320 4.66 11.79 -14.96
CA TRP A 320 4.13 12.02 -16.31
C TRP A 320 3.73 13.47 -16.61
N SER A 321 3.53 14.32 -15.59
CA SER A 321 3.05 15.69 -15.75
C SER A 321 4.14 16.72 -16.07
N GLN A 322 5.43 16.38 -15.98
CA GLN A 322 6.51 17.38 -16.00
C GLN A 322 6.74 18.07 -17.35
N ASN A 323 6.23 17.50 -18.46
CA ASN A 323 6.42 18.03 -19.82
C ASN A 323 5.17 17.85 -20.71
N ALA A 324 3.99 17.78 -20.11
CA ALA A 324 2.73 17.57 -20.82
C ALA A 324 2.05 18.91 -21.14
N THR A 325 1.35 18.99 -22.27
CA THR A 325 0.50 20.15 -22.59
C THR A 325 -0.75 20.16 -21.71
N ASP A 326 -1.46 21.28 -21.58
CA ASP A 326 -2.68 21.35 -20.77
C ASP A 326 -3.76 20.34 -21.23
N ALA A 327 -3.88 20.14 -22.55
CA ALA A 327 -4.77 19.15 -23.13
C ALA A 327 -4.35 17.71 -22.76
N ASP A 328 -3.05 17.41 -22.82
CA ASP A 328 -2.51 16.11 -22.39
C ASP A 328 -2.71 15.88 -20.90
N LEU A 329 -2.54 16.92 -20.08
CA LEU A 329 -2.71 16.86 -18.63
C LEU A 329 -4.15 16.54 -18.26
N GLU A 330 -5.14 17.13 -18.95
CA GLU A 330 -6.55 16.84 -18.72
C GLU A 330 -6.90 15.42 -19.16
N ARG A 331 -6.51 15.01 -20.37
CA ARG A 331 -6.77 13.67 -20.91
C ARG A 331 -6.21 12.57 -20.01
N LYS A 332 -4.95 12.70 -19.58
CA LYS A 332 -4.30 11.75 -18.66
C LYS A 332 -4.94 11.74 -17.27
N ARG A 333 -5.39 12.90 -16.76
CA ARG A 333 -6.13 12.96 -15.50
C ARG A 333 -7.46 12.22 -15.59
N GLN A 334 -8.23 12.46 -16.64
CA GLN A 334 -9.52 11.81 -16.86
C GLN A 334 -9.39 10.28 -16.90
N LEU A 335 -8.39 9.77 -17.63
CA LEU A 335 -8.08 8.34 -17.63
C LEU A 335 -7.74 7.82 -16.22
N LEU A 336 -6.87 8.52 -15.50
CA LEU A 336 -6.49 8.07 -14.16
C LEU A 336 -7.68 8.14 -13.19
N PHE A 337 -8.55 9.13 -13.32
CA PHE A 337 -9.77 9.27 -12.52
C PHE A 337 -10.81 8.19 -12.85
N SER A 338 -10.97 7.79 -14.12
CA SER A 338 -11.89 6.70 -14.49
C SER A 338 -11.48 5.37 -13.85
N TRP A 339 -10.18 5.17 -13.60
CA TRP A 339 -9.65 4.04 -12.84
C TRP A 339 -9.60 4.27 -11.32
N GLY A 340 -10.19 5.36 -10.82
CA GLY A 340 -10.23 5.74 -9.41
C GLY A 340 -8.91 6.26 -8.84
N TYR A 341 -7.88 6.51 -9.66
CA TYR A 341 -6.62 7.09 -9.22
C TYR A 341 -6.73 8.60 -9.11
N GLY A 342 -7.23 9.10 -7.98
CA GLY A 342 -7.32 10.54 -7.71
C GLY A 342 -8.72 10.95 -7.29
N GLU A 343 -9.02 12.24 -7.41
CA GLU A 343 -10.34 12.81 -7.10
C GLU A 343 -10.79 13.63 -8.30
N GLU A 344 -11.97 13.29 -8.84
CA GLU A 344 -12.57 14.02 -9.96
C GLU A 344 -12.76 15.50 -9.64
N GLY A 345 -12.63 16.36 -10.65
CA GLY A 345 -12.73 17.81 -10.49
C GLY A 345 -11.52 18.48 -9.82
N THR A 346 -10.48 17.72 -9.45
CA THR A 346 -9.24 18.29 -8.90
C THR A 346 -8.19 18.58 -9.97
N SER A 347 -7.42 19.67 -9.78
CA SER A 347 -6.23 19.98 -10.61
C SER A 347 -4.98 19.18 -10.21
N LYS A 348 -5.12 18.23 -9.27
CA LYS A 348 -4.01 17.44 -8.77
C LYS A 348 -3.71 16.31 -9.73
N ASN A 349 -2.44 16.19 -10.13
CA ASN A 349 -1.98 15.09 -10.99
C ASN A 349 -1.66 13.84 -10.15
N PRO A 350 -2.48 12.78 -10.20
CA PRO A 350 -2.20 11.53 -9.52
C PRO A 350 -1.02 10.82 -10.19
N VAL A 351 -0.12 10.22 -9.39
CA VAL A 351 1.05 9.49 -9.90
C VAL A 351 1.05 8.03 -9.41
N PRO A 352 0.04 7.22 -9.81
CA PRO A 352 -0.17 5.89 -9.24
C PRO A 352 0.96 4.91 -9.55
N PHE A 353 1.66 5.12 -10.67
CA PHE A 353 2.74 4.27 -11.17
C PHE A 353 4.13 4.92 -11.04
N ASN A 354 4.30 5.81 -10.04
CA ASN A 354 5.60 6.36 -9.69
C ASN A 354 6.14 5.67 -8.43
N SER A 355 6.95 4.64 -8.63
CA SER A 355 7.54 3.85 -7.55
C SER A 355 8.50 4.66 -6.66
N MET A 356 9.05 5.77 -7.17
CA MET A 356 10.14 6.52 -6.54
C MET A 356 11.35 5.63 -6.19
N HIS A 357 11.53 4.51 -6.91
CA HIS A 357 12.56 3.52 -6.66
C HIS A 357 13.21 3.07 -7.98
N LYS A 358 14.54 3.17 -8.06
CA LYS A 358 15.28 2.85 -9.28
C LYS A 358 15.03 1.39 -9.69
N GLY A 359 14.70 1.16 -10.95
CA GLY A 359 14.52 -0.17 -11.54
C GLY A 359 13.16 -0.81 -11.27
N VAL A 360 12.24 -0.14 -10.57
CA VAL A 360 10.88 -0.63 -10.32
C VAL A 360 9.89 0.26 -11.06
N LEU A 361 9.12 -0.28 -12.03
CA LEU A 361 8.24 0.52 -12.90
C LEU A 361 8.95 1.74 -13.51
N PHE A 362 10.17 1.52 -13.96
CA PHE A 362 11.07 2.53 -14.46
C PHE A 362 11.43 2.24 -15.91
N GLN A 363 11.33 3.26 -16.76
CA GLN A 363 11.81 3.22 -18.13
C GLN A 363 13.15 3.95 -18.22
N SER A 364 14.05 3.40 -19.03
CA SER A 364 15.33 4.01 -19.34
C SER A 364 15.11 5.39 -19.96
N LYS A 365 16.05 6.31 -19.72
CA LYS A 365 15.98 7.66 -20.29
C LYS A 365 15.85 7.64 -21.82
N PHE A 366 16.43 6.63 -22.46
CA PHE A 366 16.36 6.47 -23.92
C PHE A 366 14.91 6.18 -24.36
N ILE A 367 14.26 5.19 -23.76
CA ILE A 367 12.86 4.84 -24.08
C ILE A 367 11.92 6.01 -23.80
N SER A 368 12.04 6.62 -22.61
CA SER A 368 11.18 7.75 -22.23
C SER A 368 11.27 8.96 -23.18
N LEU A 369 12.38 9.14 -23.88
CA LEU A 369 12.58 10.23 -24.84
C LEU A 369 12.20 9.88 -26.28
N HIS A 370 12.10 8.59 -26.61
CA HIS A 370 12.05 8.13 -28.00
C HIS A 370 10.93 7.12 -28.28
N ASN A 371 10.09 6.80 -27.29
CA ASN A 371 8.95 5.90 -27.46
C ASN A 371 8.00 6.32 -28.58
N ASN A 372 7.80 7.62 -28.77
CA ASN A 372 6.97 8.20 -29.82
C ASN A 372 7.49 7.98 -31.25
N LYS A 373 8.70 7.43 -31.41
CA LYS A 373 9.27 7.09 -32.72
C LYS A 373 9.01 5.64 -33.13
N ALA A 374 8.63 4.78 -32.20
CA ALA A 374 8.34 3.37 -32.44
C ALA A 374 7.03 3.20 -33.23
N GLU A 375 6.84 2.03 -33.84
CA GLU A 375 5.58 1.64 -34.50
C GLU A 375 4.60 1.02 -33.49
N GLY A 376 5.15 0.31 -32.51
CA GLY A 376 4.44 -0.31 -31.39
C GLY A 376 4.79 0.29 -30.03
N ILE A 377 4.60 -0.48 -28.97
CA ILE A 377 4.82 -0.04 -27.58
C ILE A 377 6.19 -0.49 -27.10
N VAL A 378 7.11 0.45 -26.87
CA VAL A 378 8.45 0.16 -26.34
C VAL A 378 8.53 0.19 -24.82
N PHE A 379 9.18 -0.80 -24.20
CA PHE A 379 9.36 -0.84 -22.75
C PHE A 379 10.50 -1.75 -22.27
N ASP A 380 10.92 -1.51 -21.02
CA ASP A 380 11.93 -2.28 -20.30
C ASP A 380 11.35 -3.47 -19.53
N VAL A 381 11.44 -4.69 -20.09
CA VAL A 381 10.85 -5.92 -19.52
C VAL A 381 11.22 -6.15 -18.06
N GLU A 382 12.50 -6.04 -17.71
CA GLU A 382 12.99 -6.32 -16.35
C GLU A 382 12.31 -5.45 -15.28
N SER A 383 12.04 -4.17 -15.59
CA SER A 383 11.47 -3.27 -14.57
C SER A 383 10.03 -3.63 -14.21
N PHE A 384 9.30 -4.23 -15.16
CA PHE A 384 7.91 -4.63 -15.02
C PHE A 384 7.86 -5.99 -14.31
N TYR A 385 8.75 -6.92 -14.65
CA TYR A 385 8.94 -8.18 -13.93
C TYR A 385 9.29 -7.98 -12.45
N VAL A 386 10.19 -7.05 -12.16
CA VAL A 386 10.53 -6.68 -10.77
C VAL A 386 9.28 -6.19 -10.04
N ALA A 387 8.52 -5.28 -10.66
CA ALA A 387 7.34 -4.70 -10.03
C ALA A 387 6.23 -5.74 -9.76
N THR A 388 5.93 -6.61 -10.72
CA THR A 388 4.91 -7.66 -10.55
C THR A 388 5.34 -8.72 -9.55
N THR A 389 6.62 -9.09 -9.50
CA THR A 389 7.13 -10.06 -8.52
C THR A 389 6.98 -9.55 -7.08
N PHE A 390 7.34 -8.29 -6.83
CA PHE A 390 7.10 -7.67 -5.52
C PHE A 390 5.61 -7.44 -5.23
N GLY A 391 4.84 -7.05 -6.25
CA GLY A 391 3.39 -6.89 -6.14
C GLY A 391 2.70 -8.18 -5.72
N LEU A 392 3.07 -9.32 -6.33
CA LEU A 392 2.46 -10.61 -6.06
C LEU A 392 2.71 -11.06 -4.61
N LEU A 393 3.95 -10.95 -4.13
CA LEU A 393 4.28 -11.25 -2.74
C LEU A 393 3.47 -10.36 -1.77
N ALA A 394 3.30 -9.08 -2.10
CA ALA A 394 2.52 -8.18 -1.27
C ALA A 394 1.03 -8.52 -1.27
N VAL A 395 0.42 -8.82 -2.42
CA VAL A 395 -0.98 -9.27 -2.51
C VAL A 395 -1.20 -10.50 -1.63
N ASP A 396 -0.33 -11.50 -1.75
CA ASP A 396 -0.44 -12.75 -0.99
C ASP A 396 -0.35 -12.48 0.52
N ILE A 397 0.69 -11.78 1.00
CA ILE A 397 0.84 -11.48 2.43
C ILE A 397 -0.33 -10.63 2.96
N LEU A 398 -0.75 -9.59 2.25
CA LEU A 398 -1.81 -8.68 2.70
C LEU A 398 -3.16 -9.41 2.83
N THR A 399 -3.45 -10.34 1.91
CA THR A 399 -4.73 -11.04 1.87
C THR A 399 -4.78 -12.32 2.72
N THR A 400 -3.62 -12.85 3.13
CA THR A 400 -3.55 -14.09 3.94
C THR A 400 -3.17 -13.86 5.40
N THR A 401 -2.43 -12.80 5.70
CA THR A 401 -1.96 -12.49 7.07
C THR A 401 -2.59 -11.23 7.64
N GLY A 402 -3.12 -10.36 6.79
CA GLY A 402 -3.60 -9.05 7.17
C GLY A 402 -2.50 -8.10 7.65
N ALA A 403 -1.21 -8.38 7.44
CA ALA A 403 -0.10 -7.51 7.87
C ALA A 403 -0.19 -6.08 7.28
N ARG A 404 0.35 -5.07 7.98
CA ARG A 404 0.42 -3.69 7.47
C ARG A 404 1.56 -3.56 6.47
N ILE A 405 1.44 -2.64 5.52
CA ILE A 405 2.53 -2.34 4.58
C ILE A 405 3.89 -2.07 5.25
N SER A 406 3.91 -1.32 6.36
CA SER A 406 5.14 -1.05 7.10
C SER A 406 5.75 -2.31 7.74
N GLU A 407 4.95 -3.34 7.99
CA GLU A 407 5.37 -4.64 8.52
C GLU A 407 5.96 -5.50 7.38
N LEU A 408 5.37 -5.47 6.18
CA LEU A 408 5.92 -6.12 4.98
C LEU A 408 7.35 -5.63 4.67
N LEU A 409 7.57 -4.32 4.72
CA LEU A 409 8.88 -3.72 4.40
C LEU A 409 10.01 -4.12 5.37
N GLN A 410 9.68 -4.72 6.52
CA GLN A 410 10.66 -5.20 7.50
C GLN A 410 11.13 -6.64 7.24
N ILE A 411 10.45 -7.39 6.35
CA ILE A 411 10.77 -8.81 6.13
C ILE A 411 12.17 -8.92 5.51
N GLN A 412 13.04 -9.68 6.18
CA GLN A 412 14.47 -9.82 5.89
C GLN A 412 14.84 -11.29 5.69
N SER A 413 15.89 -11.57 4.92
CA SER A 413 16.32 -12.93 4.59
C SER A 413 17.08 -13.66 5.72
N THR A 414 17.07 -13.12 6.94
CA THR A 414 17.80 -13.72 8.08
C THR A 414 16.97 -14.81 8.75
N LYS A 415 17.67 -15.74 9.42
CA LYS A 415 17.05 -16.84 10.18
C LYS A 415 16.16 -16.34 11.33
N ASP A 416 16.46 -15.16 11.87
CA ASP A 416 15.66 -14.58 12.96
C ASP A 416 14.29 -14.11 12.48
N CYS A 417 14.22 -13.66 11.21
CA CYS A 417 12.97 -13.20 10.62
C CYS A 417 12.18 -14.36 10.02
N ILE A 418 12.76 -15.13 9.10
CA ILE A 418 12.07 -16.28 8.48
C ILE A 418 12.33 -17.54 9.31
N ARG A 419 11.29 -18.08 9.93
CA ARG A 419 11.36 -19.28 10.76
C ARG A 419 10.58 -20.43 10.13
N ALA A 420 11.23 -21.58 10.05
CA ALA A 420 10.60 -22.85 9.70
C ALA A 420 10.57 -23.75 10.94
N ILE A 421 9.38 -24.17 11.37
CA ILE A 421 9.16 -25.02 12.55
C ILE A 421 8.50 -26.30 12.07
N LYS A 422 9.08 -27.45 12.43
CA LYS A 422 8.48 -28.76 12.14
C LYS A 422 7.53 -29.14 13.28
N ALA A 423 6.24 -29.30 12.99
CA ALA A 423 5.24 -29.77 13.94
C ALA A 423 4.30 -30.78 13.26
N ASN A 424 3.99 -31.88 13.95
CA ASN A 424 3.10 -32.94 13.46
C ASN A 424 3.50 -33.50 12.07
N GLY A 425 4.80 -33.66 11.81
CA GLY A 425 5.32 -34.18 10.54
C GLY A 425 5.32 -33.18 9.36
N LYS A 426 4.73 -32.00 9.50
CA LYS A 426 4.73 -30.92 8.49
C LYS A 426 5.64 -29.76 8.87
N VAL A 427 6.18 -29.07 7.87
CA VAL A 427 7.03 -27.88 8.04
C VAL A 427 6.16 -26.63 7.93
N HIS A 428 6.27 -25.75 8.91
CA HIS A 428 5.45 -24.54 9.00
C HIS A 428 6.32 -23.30 8.95
N PHE A 429 5.88 -22.28 8.22
CA PHE A 429 6.66 -21.07 7.97
C PHE A 429 6.06 -19.87 8.70
N SER A 430 6.91 -18.96 9.15
CA SER A 430 6.49 -17.67 9.72
C SER A 430 7.55 -16.59 9.48
N PHE A 431 7.13 -15.32 9.50
CA PHE A 431 8.04 -14.19 9.57
C PHE A 431 7.88 -13.40 10.89
N GLN A 432 8.98 -12.85 11.40
CA GLN A 432 9.02 -12.02 12.60
C GLN A 432 9.29 -10.55 12.23
N VAL A 433 8.37 -9.65 12.60
CA VAL A 433 8.48 -8.19 12.34
C VAL A 433 7.90 -7.38 13.50
N VAL A 434 8.22 -6.10 13.61
CA VAL A 434 7.75 -5.22 14.70
C VAL A 434 6.47 -4.49 14.26
N PRO A 435 5.30 -4.83 14.84
CA PRO A 435 4.03 -4.19 14.48
C PRO A 435 4.01 -2.71 14.82
N LYS A 436 3.06 -1.97 14.22
CA LYS A 436 2.88 -0.55 14.54
C LYS A 436 2.48 -0.36 16.02
N GLY A 437 3.26 0.45 16.74
CA GLY A 437 2.99 0.79 18.14
C GLY A 437 3.45 -0.26 19.16
N ARG A 438 4.27 -1.21 18.71
CA ARG A 438 5.03 -2.18 19.52
C ARG A 438 6.52 -1.92 19.36
N ASP A 439 7.30 -2.42 20.31
CA ASP A 439 8.76 -2.36 20.30
C ASP A 439 9.42 -3.74 20.16
N THR A 440 8.61 -4.81 20.20
CA THR A 440 9.05 -6.21 20.08
C THR A 440 8.52 -6.84 18.80
N ALA A 441 9.30 -7.79 18.26
CA ALA A 441 8.87 -8.55 17.09
C ALA A 441 7.73 -9.51 17.45
N GLU A 442 6.78 -9.64 16.53
CA GLU A 442 5.65 -10.57 16.63
C GLU A 442 5.59 -11.44 15.37
N SER A 443 5.05 -12.65 15.55
CA SER A 443 5.06 -13.71 14.55
C SER A 443 3.84 -13.64 13.65
N TYR A 444 4.07 -13.71 12.33
CA TYR A 444 3.04 -13.90 11.32
C TYR A 444 3.22 -15.28 10.68
N SER A 445 2.22 -16.14 10.83
CA SER A 445 2.17 -17.44 10.17
C SER A 445 1.96 -17.25 8.67
N ILE A 446 2.70 -18.00 7.86
CA ILE A 446 2.60 -17.95 6.40
C ILE A 446 2.51 -19.34 5.79
N SER A 447 2.03 -19.37 4.55
CA SER A 447 1.81 -20.60 3.81
C SER A 447 3.05 -21.07 3.05
N GLU A 448 3.03 -22.31 2.58
CA GLU A 448 4.02 -22.79 1.61
C GLU A 448 4.00 -21.96 0.32
N GLN A 449 2.82 -21.51 -0.13
CA GLN A 449 2.70 -20.65 -1.30
C GLN A 449 3.40 -19.31 -1.07
N THR A 450 3.14 -18.66 0.06
CA THR A 450 3.80 -17.42 0.48
C THR A 450 5.31 -17.62 0.55
N MET A 451 5.77 -18.76 1.09
CA MET A 451 7.19 -19.09 1.14
C MET A 451 7.80 -19.28 -0.26
N LYS A 452 7.09 -19.91 -1.20
CA LYS A 452 7.50 -19.99 -2.62
C LYS A 452 7.62 -18.60 -3.26
N LEU A 453 6.70 -17.69 -2.95
CA LEU A 453 6.77 -16.29 -3.43
C LEU A 453 7.95 -15.53 -2.80
N ILE A 454 8.24 -15.75 -1.51
CA ILE A 454 9.46 -15.22 -0.87
C ILE A 454 10.71 -15.77 -1.54
N GLN A 455 10.72 -17.05 -1.92
CA GLN A 455 11.82 -17.67 -2.66
C GLN A 455 11.96 -17.08 -4.07
N ALA A 456 10.86 -16.81 -4.77
CA ALA A 456 10.89 -16.15 -6.08
C ALA A 456 11.51 -14.74 -6.00
N VAL A 457 11.12 -13.96 -4.99
CA VAL A 457 11.77 -12.66 -4.70
C VAL A 457 13.25 -12.85 -4.34
N SER A 458 13.59 -13.87 -3.54
CA SER A 458 14.97 -14.18 -3.19
C SER A 458 15.81 -14.49 -4.44
N LEU A 459 15.27 -15.27 -5.37
CA LEU A 459 15.92 -15.61 -6.64
C LEU A 459 16.12 -14.37 -7.52
N LEU A 460 15.06 -13.58 -7.72
CA LEU A 460 15.12 -12.29 -8.42
C LEU A 460 16.25 -11.41 -7.89
N LEU A 461 16.37 -11.27 -6.57
CA LEU A 461 17.40 -10.44 -5.94
C LEU A 461 18.80 -11.02 -6.12
N LYS A 462 18.96 -12.34 -5.96
CA LYS A 462 20.26 -13.00 -6.13
C LYS A 462 20.76 -12.90 -7.57
N GLU A 463 19.87 -13.06 -8.54
CA GLU A 463 20.14 -12.82 -9.97
C GLU A 463 20.57 -11.37 -10.18
N HIS A 464 19.79 -10.40 -9.69
CA HIS A 464 20.09 -8.98 -9.88
C HIS A 464 21.43 -8.55 -9.28
N TYR A 465 21.80 -9.10 -8.13
CA TYR A 465 23.04 -8.77 -7.42
C TYR A 465 24.22 -9.70 -7.74
N ASN A 466 24.04 -10.68 -8.63
CA ASN A 466 25.03 -11.72 -8.93
C ASN A 466 25.60 -12.39 -7.66
N GLY A 467 24.74 -12.69 -6.68
CA GLY A 467 25.21 -13.23 -5.40
C GLY A 467 24.24 -13.09 -4.25
N ALA A 468 24.75 -12.79 -3.06
CA ALA A 468 23.94 -12.65 -1.85
C ALA A 468 23.13 -11.36 -1.84
N ILE A 469 21.98 -11.39 -1.16
CA ILE A 469 21.14 -10.20 -0.94
C ILE A 469 21.90 -9.24 0.00
N PRO A 470 22.20 -8.01 -0.44
CA PRO A 470 22.99 -7.08 0.35
C PRO A 470 22.19 -6.51 1.53
N SER A 471 22.91 -6.18 2.60
CA SER A 471 22.35 -5.43 3.73
C SER A 471 22.24 -3.95 3.38
N VAL A 472 21.04 -3.39 3.47
CA VAL A 472 20.77 -1.98 3.14
C VAL A 472 20.07 -1.27 4.31
N PRO A 473 20.26 0.04 4.50
CA PRO A 473 19.55 0.79 5.54
C PRO A 473 18.03 0.76 5.33
N TYR A 474 17.25 0.72 6.41
CA TYR A 474 15.80 0.89 6.32
C TYR A 474 15.45 2.36 6.03
N ARG A 475 14.57 2.59 5.04
CA ARG A 475 14.31 3.95 4.52
C ARG A 475 12.91 4.47 4.77
N ASP A 476 11.99 3.65 5.28
CA ASP A 476 10.61 4.05 5.50
C ASP A 476 10.37 4.58 6.93
N GLU A 477 9.11 4.86 7.28
CA GLU A 477 8.67 5.29 8.60
C GLU A 477 9.25 4.43 9.73
N ARG A 478 9.67 5.07 10.83
CA ARG A 478 10.33 4.42 11.98
C ARG A 478 11.73 3.84 11.69
N LYS A 479 12.45 4.34 10.67
CA LYS A 479 13.87 3.99 10.44
C LYS A 479 14.77 4.04 11.68
N HIS A 480 14.47 4.89 12.65
CA HIS A 480 15.23 4.98 13.91
C HIS A 480 15.14 3.70 14.76
N GLN A 481 14.10 2.88 14.59
CA GLN A 481 13.97 1.56 15.24
C GLN A 481 14.81 0.47 14.54
N PHE A 482 15.31 0.76 13.32
CA PHE A 482 16.07 -0.18 12.50
C PHE A 482 17.39 0.46 12.02
N PRO A 483 18.30 0.82 12.95
CA PRO A 483 19.53 1.52 12.61
C PRO A 483 20.48 0.65 11.78
N GLU A 484 20.49 -0.65 12.04
CA GLU A 484 21.38 -1.60 11.36
C GLU A 484 20.88 -1.94 9.94
N PRO A 485 21.76 -1.84 8.92
CA PRO A 485 21.48 -2.34 7.59
C PRO A 485 21.19 -3.84 7.61
N LYS A 486 20.15 -4.26 6.88
CA LYS A 486 19.67 -5.64 6.86
C LYS A 486 19.33 -6.11 5.44
N PRO A 487 19.38 -7.41 5.16
CA PRO A 487 19.06 -7.95 3.84
C PRO A 487 17.55 -8.07 3.68
N TYR A 488 16.87 -6.92 3.50
CA TYR A 488 15.43 -6.87 3.30
C TYR A 488 15.03 -7.57 2.00
N PHE A 489 13.88 -8.24 1.96
CA PHE A 489 13.33 -8.74 0.70
C PHE A 489 12.79 -7.60 -0.16
N PHE A 490 12.11 -6.62 0.43
CA PHE A 490 11.64 -5.43 -0.28
C PHE A 490 12.78 -4.43 -0.47
N GLN A 491 13.71 -4.76 -1.36
CA GLN A 491 14.82 -3.90 -1.78
C GLN A 491 15.10 -4.09 -3.27
N TYR A 492 15.75 -3.12 -3.90
CA TYR A 492 16.29 -3.26 -5.25
C TYR A 492 17.32 -2.16 -5.51
N ASN A 493 18.30 -2.37 -6.39
CA ASN A 493 19.36 -1.40 -6.67
C ASN A 493 20.05 -0.85 -5.39
N HIS A 494 20.38 -1.74 -4.44
CA HIS A 494 21.05 -1.42 -3.16
C HIS A 494 20.29 -0.44 -2.26
N GLN A 495 18.97 -0.38 -2.37
CA GLN A 495 18.13 0.44 -1.51
C GLN A 495 16.89 -0.31 -1.05
N SER A 496 16.51 -0.18 0.23
CA SER A 496 15.22 -0.66 0.72
C SER A 496 14.07 0.16 0.12
N PHE A 497 12.93 -0.50 -0.03
CA PHE A 497 11.70 0.13 -0.50
C PHE A 497 11.13 1.09 0.54
N LYS A 498 10.41 2.09 0.04
CA LYS A 498 9.43 2.86 0.82
C LYS A 498 8.04 2.39 0.43
N LYS A 499 7.03 2.71 1.24
CA LYS A 499 5.61 2.44 0.93
C LYS A 499 5.18 2.80 -0.50
N ASP A 500 5.70 3.90 -1.06
CA ASP A 500 5.33 4.37 -2.41
C ASP A 500 5.72 3.38 -3.52
N ALA A 501 6.87 2.71 -3.37
CA ALA A 501 7.31 1.68 -4.30
C ALA A 501 6.33 0.51 -4.32
N LEU A 502 5.94 0.03 -3.12
CA LEU A 502 5.03 -1.10 -3.02
C LEU A 502 3.59 -0.75 -3.44
N TYR A 503 3.13 0.47 -3.16
CA TYR A 503 1.85 0.96 -3.68
C TYR A 503 1.84 0.94 -5.20
N SER A 504 2.93 1.37 -5.85
CA SER A 504 3.02 1.37 -7.31
C SER A 504 3.05 -0.06 -7.87
N CYS A 505 3.80 -0.98 -7.25
CA CYS A 505 3.79 -2.40 -7.63
C CYS A 505 2.38 -3.02 -7.55
N LEU A 506 1.66 -2.77 -6.46
CA LEU A 506 0.30 -3.26 -6.26
C LEU A 506 -0.68 -2.68 -7.29
N ARG A 507 -0.64 -1.36 -7.49
CA ARG A 507 -1.50 -0.68 -8.47
C ARG A 507 -1.24 -1.16 -9.87
N PHE A 508 0.03 -1.35 -10.25
CA PHE A 508 0.40 -1.85 -11.56
C PHE A 508 -0.05 -3.30 -11.78
N LEU A 509 0.20 -4.18 -10.81
CA LEU A 509 -0.19 -5.59 -10.91
C LEU A 509 -1.71 -5.78 -10.98
N LEU A 510 -2.47 -4.91 -10.30
CA LEU A 510 -3.93 -5.00 -10.20
C LEU A 510 -4.66 -3.99 -11.09
N HIS A 511 -3.96 -3.29 -11.98
CA HIS A 511 -4.55 -2.29 -12.87
C HIS A 511 -5.59 -2.93 -13.82
N GLY A 512 -6.67 -2.23 -14.14
CA GLY A 512 -7.75 -2.78 -14.96
C GLY A 512 -8.76 -3.64 -14.19
N LEU A 513 -8.50 -3.97 -12.92
CA LEU A 513 -9.53 -4.53 -12.05
C LEU A 513 -10.44 -3.40 -11.56
N ASN A 514 -11.68 -3.36 -12.07
CA ASN A 514 -12.68 -2.39 -11.67
C ASN A 514 -13.56 -2.94 -10.54
N PHE A 515 -13.70 -2.17 -9.46
CA PHE A 515 -14.62 -2.43 -8.37
C PHE A 515 -15.38 -1.14 -8.10
N GLU A 516 -16.67 -1.24 -7.82
CA GLU A 516 -17.51 -0.08 -7.57
C GLU A 516 -18.23 -0.22 -6.24
N THR A 517 -18.41 0.91 -5.55
CA THR A 517 -19.33 0.96 -4.42
C THR A 517 -20.78 0.81 -4.91
N GLN A 518 -21.72 0.59 -3.99
CA GLN A 518 -23.16 0.64 -4.33
C GLN A 518 -23.60 1.97 -4.96
N GLU A 519 -22.85 3.04 -4.72
CA GLU A 519 -23.08 4.39 -5.25
C GLU A 519 -22.40 4.60 -6.62
N GLY A 520 -21.82 3.55 -7.21
CA GLY A 520 -21.14 3.59 -8.50
C GLY A 520 -19.77 4.28 -8.47
N GLN A 521 -19.17 4.45 -7.29
CA GLN A 521 -17.86 5.10 -7.17
C GLN A 521 -16.73 4.07 -7.38
N PRO A 522 -15.73 4.36 -8.23
CA PRO A 522 -14.63 3.43 -8.48
C PRO A 522 -13.76 3.23 -7.23
N VAL A 523 -13.39 1.98 -6.96
CA VAL A 523 -12.64 1.56 -5.79
C VAL A 523 -11.28 1.02 -6.20
N VAL A 524 -10.23 1.79 -5.91
CA VAL A 524 -8.85 1.34 -6.07
C VAL A 524 -8.46 0.44 -4.91
N ILE A 525 -7.88 -0.73 -5.23
CA ILE A 525 -7.29 -1.62 -4.22
C ILE A 525 -6.14 -0.92 -3.48
N LYS A 526 -6.30 -0.75 -2.17
CA LYS A 526 -5.31 -0.17 -1.25
C LYS A 526 -4.85 -1.21 -0.23
N THR A 527 -3.66 -1.08 0.33
CA THR A 527 -3.15 -2.05 1.33
C THR A 527 -4.00 -2.12 2.59
N HIS A 528 -4.50 -0.97 3.07
CA HIS A 528 -5.42 -0.94 4.21
C HIS A 528 -6.78 -1.56 3.86
N LEU A 529 -7.21 -1.44 2.60
CA LEU A 529 -8.44 -2.03 2.11
C LEU A 529 -8.36 -3.56 2.13
N LEU A 530 -7.28 -4.14 1.61
CA LEU A 530 -7.04 -5.59 1.67
C LEU A 530 -6.97 -6.12 3.11
N ARG A 531 -6.34 -5.35 4.01
CA ARG A 531 -6.31 -5.68 5.44
C ARG A 531 -7.71 -5.61 6.09
N HIS A 532 -8.53 -4.62 5.73
CA HIS A 532 -9.91 -4.54 6.20
C HIS A 532 -10.74 -5.68 5.64
N ALA A 533 -10.60 -5.98 4.35
CA ALA A 533 -11.31 -7.06 3.71
C ALA A 533 -10.99 -8.41 4.36
N PHE A 534 -9.72 -8.68 4.69
CA PHE A 534 -9.33 -9.84 5.49
C PHE A 534 -10.04 -9.88 6.86
N ALA A 535 -10.06 -8.75 7.58
CA ALA A 535 -10.69 -8.67 8.91
C ALA A 535 -12.21 -8.85 8.86
N THR A 536 -12.88 -8.19 7.91
CA THR A 536 -14.33 -8.27 7.71
C THR A 536 -14.73 -9.68 7.31
N GLU A 537 -14.00 -10.32 6.39
CA GLU A 537 -14.27 -11.69 5.98
C GLU A 537 -14.12 -12.68 7.14
N ALA A 538 -13.04 -12.54 7.93
CA ALA A 538 -12.81 -13.33 9.12
C ALA A 538 -13.98 -13.20 10.12
N VAL A 539 -14.44 -12.00 10.45
CA VAL A 539 -15.53 -11.89 11.43
C VAL A 539 -16.89 -12.23 10.84
N GLN A 540 -17.22 -11.73 9.66
CA GLN A 540 -18.59 -11.78 9.14
C GLN A 540 -18.93 -13.11 8.46
N ARG A 541 -18.05 -13.62 7.59
CA ARG A 541 -18.31 -14.90 6.91
C ARG A 541 -17.82 -16.08 7.74
N GLN A 542 -16.66 -15.93 8.37
CA GLN A 542 -16.06 -16.98 9.18
C GLN A 542 -16.40 -16.89 10.65
N GLN A 543 -17.31 -16.00 11.08
CA GLN A 543 -17.79 -15.94 12.46
C GLN A 543 -16.65 -15.96 13.50
N ILE A 544 -15.47 -15.39 13.15
CA ILE A 544 -14.33 -15.32 14.06
C ILE A 544 -14.62 -14.28 15.13
N PRO A 545 -14.59 -14.61 16.45
CA PRO A 545 -14.67 -13.63 17.51
C PRO A 545 -13.69 -12.48 17.28
N VAL A 546 -14.22 -11.28 17.45
CA VAL A 546 -13.54 -10.00 17.18
C VAL A 546 -12.22 -9.89 17.93
N ASP A 547 -12.16 -10.39 19.16
CA ASP A 547 -10.98 -10.42 20.01
C ASP A 547 -9.86 -11.32 19.46
N ILE A 548 -10.22 -12.41 18.78
CA ILE A 548 -9.27 -13.32 18.11
C ILE A 548 -8.72 -12.65 16.85
N VAL A 549 -9.55 -12.02 16.03
CA VAL A 549 -9.10 -11.25 14.86
C VAL A 549 -8.20 -10.09 15.30
N ALA A 550 -8.48 -9.47 16.45
CA ALA A 550 -7.66 -8.40 17.00
C ALA A 550 -6.23 -8.87 17.30
N LYS A 551 -6.09 -10.09 17.83
CA LYS A 551 -4.80 -10.74 18.07
C LYS A 551 -4.08 -11.12 16.78
N ILE A 552 -4.77 -11.71 15.81
CA ILE A 552 -4.18 -12.05 14.49
C ILE A 552 -3.62 -10.80 13.80
N LEU A 553 -4.35 -9.69 13.90
CA LEU A 553 -3.96 -8.41 13.33
C LEU A 553 -2.96 -7.62 14.20
N HIS A 554 -2.54 -8.17 15.34
CA HIS A 554 -1.61 -7.53 16.27
C HIS A 554 -2.05 -6.10 16.64
N GLN A 555 -3.33 -5.95 16.99
CA GLN A 555 -3.91 -4.66 17.35
C GLN A 555 -3.60 -4.31 18.81
N ARG A 556 -3.42 -3.01 19.09
CA ARG A 556 -3.18 -2.50 20.45
C ARG A 556 -4.46 -2.25 21.24
N ASP A 557 -5.55 -1.95 20.54
CA ASP A 557 -6.86 -1.64 21.13
C ASP A 557 -7.94 -2.50 20.46
N VAL A 558 -8.63 -3.31 21.27
CA VAL A 558 -9.63 -4.29 20.83
C VAL A 558 -10.88 -3.60 20.29
N ASN A 559 -11.19 -2.38 20.74
CA ASN A 559 -12.34 -1.59 20.25
C ASN A 559 -12.17 -1.22 18.77
N VAL A 560 -10.93 -1.11 18.30
CA VAL A 560 -10.64 -0.85 16.89
C VAL A 560 -11.01 -2.08 16.04
N THR A 561 -10.91 -3.30 16.58
CA THR A 561 -11.35 -4.52 15.91
C THR A 561 -12.86 -4.70 15.91
N GLY A 562 -13.57 -4.30 16.95
CA GLY A 562 -15.04 -4.22 16.95
C GLY A 562 -15.55 -3.38 15.77
N TYR A 563 -14.87 -2.26 15.50
CA TYR A 563 -15.12 -1.42 14.34
C TYR A 563 -14.79 -2.09 12.98
N TYR A 564 -13.69 -2.86 12.87
CA TYR A 564 -13.28 -3.53 11.62
C TYR A 564 -14.14 -4.72 11.22
N SER A 565 -14.97 -5.16 12.14
CA SER A 565 -15.78 -6.35 12.04
C SER A 565 -17.27 -6.06 12.05
N GLU A 566 -17.70 -4.80 12.07
CA GLU A 566 -19.10 -4.44 11.89
C GLU A 566 -19.57 -4.82 10.47
N PRO A 567 -20.76 -5.43 10.32
CA PRO A 567 -21.28 -5.84 9.02
C PRO A 567 -21.38 -4.67 8.05
N THR A 568 -21.08 -4.93 6.78
CA THR A 568 -21.21 -3.94 5.71
C THR A 568 -22.69 -3.66 5.39
N PRO A 569 -23.04 -2.52 4.76
CA PRO A 569 -24.43 -2.24 4.39
C PRO A 569 -25.08 -3.32 3.51
N SER A 570 -24.35 -3.89 2.53
CA SER A 570 -24.84 -5.02 1.74
C SER A 570 -25.07 -6.26 2.58
N GLN A 571 -24.18 -6.57 3.53
CA GLN A 571 -24.34 -7.70 4.44
C GLN A 571 -25.49 -7.49 5.42
N VAL A 572 -25.73 -6.25 5.88
CA VAL A 572 -26.92 -5.89 6.65
C VAL A 572 -28.17 -6.03 5.80
N ALA A 573 -28.15 -5.61 4.53
CA ALA A 573 -29.28 -5.75 3.61
C ALA A 573 -29.56 -7.22 3.22
N GLU A 574 -28.52 -8.02 2.99
CA GLU A 574 -28.60 -9.48 2.75
C GLU A 574 -29.12 -10.18 4.01
N LYS A 575 -28.62 -9.81 5.18
CA LYS A 575 -29.13 -10.29 6.48
C LYS A 575 -30.55 -9.83 6.73
N VAL A 576 -30.95 -8.61 6.38
CA VAL A 576 -32.32 -8.06 6.52
C VAL A 576 -33.25 -8.72 5.50
N GLY A 577 -32.79 -9.03 4.29
CA GLY A 577 -33.52 -9.84 3.31
C GLY A 577 -33.72 -11.28 3.75
N GLU A 578 -32.72 -11.89 4.41
CA GLU A 578 -32.85 -13.18 5.11
C GLU A 578 -33.74 -13.05 6.37
N LEU A 579 -33.65 -11.93 7.10
CA LEU A 579 -34.43 -11.62 8.30
C LEU A 579 -35.92 -11.50 7.95
N HIS A 580 -36.28 -10.86 6.83
CA HIS A 580 -37.67 -10.77 6.38
C HIS A 580 -38.27 -12.13 5.96
N SER A 581 -37.46 -13.17 5.78
CA SER A 581 -37.91 -14.56 5.59
C SER A 581 -37.94 -15.40 6.88
N VAL A 582 -37.38 -14.87 7.98
CA VAL A 582 -37.20 -15.58 9.26
C VAL A 582 -37.92 -14.88 10.43
N ILE A 583 -38.33 -13.61 10.30
CA ILE A 583 -39.20 -12.90 11.27
C ILE A 583 -40.64 -13.43 11.14
N ALA A 584 -40.81 -14.69 11.53
CA ALA A 584 -42.06 -15.26 11.96
C ALA A 584 -41.90 -16.09 13.24
N ASN A 585 -40.71 -16.22 13.86
CA ASN A 585 -40.61 -16.77 15.20
C ASN A 585 -39.28 -16.47 15.91
N TYR A 586 -39.43 -15.94 17.13
CA TYR A 586 -38.45 -15.70 18.20
C TYR A 586 -37.53 -14.49 18.10
N VAL A 587 -37.93 -13.48 18.88
CA VAL A 587 -37.04 -12.54 19.57
C VAL A 587 -36.45 -13.26 20.77
N ASP A 588 -35.12 -13.26 20.89
CA ASP A 588 -34.44 -12.83 22.11
C ASP A 588 -33.04 -12.32 21.74
N LEU A 589 -32.89 -11.00 21.86
CA LEU A 589 -31.65 -10.26 21.68
C LEU A 589 -31.09 -10.05 23.08
N ASP A 590 -29.98 -10.70 23.43
CA ASP A 590 -29.20 -10.29 24.59
C ASP A 590 -27.67 -10.41 24.38
N VAL A 591 -27.05 -9.24 24.45
CA VAL A 591 -25.75 -8.85 25.02
C VAL A 591 -24.53 -9.78 24.80
N ALA A 592 -23.56 -9.27 24.04
CA ALA A 592 -22.19 -9.75 24.00
C ALA A 592 -21.50 -9.53 25.36
N VAL A 593 -21.36 -10.61 26.14
CA VAL A 593 -20.54 -10.63 27.36
C VAL A 593 -19.06 -10.68 26.95
N LEU A 594 -18.34 -9.57 27.15
CA LEU A 594 -16.88 -9.53 27.06
C LEU A 594 -16.29 -10.35 28.22
N ARG A 595 -15.54 -11.41 27.91
CA ARG A 595 -14.85 -12.25 28.91
C ARG A 595 -13.74 -11.46 29.62
N SER A 596 -13.46 -11.82 30.88
CA SER A 596 -12.36 -11.22 31.62
C SER A 596 -10.98 -11.68 31.09
N PRO A 597 -9.93 -10.84 31.18
CA PRO A 597 -8.59 -11.18 30.67
C PRO A 597 -7.97 -12.45 31.27
N GLU A 598 -8.29 -12.78 32.53
CA GLU A 598 -7.70 -13.91 33.27
C GLU A 598 -8.37 -15.24 32.97
N GLU A 599 -9.70 -15.25 32.77
CA GLU A 599 -10.45 -16.43 32.31
C GLU A 599 -10.03 -16.82 30.89
N LEU A 600 -9.88 -15.83 30.01
CA LEU A 600 -9.32 -16.01 28.68
C LEU A 600 -7.92 -16.63 28.75
N GLN A 601 -7.07 -16.19 29.67
CA GLN A 601 -5.69 -16.68 29.78
C GLN A 601 -5.63 -18.14 30.25
N LYS A 602 -6.52 -18.55 31.17
CA LYS A 602 -6.63 -19.96 31.61
C LYS A 602 -7.22 -20.88 30.55
N GLU A 603 -8.29 -20.48 29.87
CA GLU A 603 -8.83 -21.25 28.72
C GLU A 603 -7.83 -21.31 27.57
N TRP A 604 -7.10 -20.22 27.33
CA TRP A 604 -6.07 -20.12 26.30
C TRP A 604 -4.89 -21.06 26.57
N GLU A 605 -4.35 -21.10 27.79
CA GLU A 605 -3.26 -22.01 28.12
C GLU A 605 -3.70 -23.49 28.07
N LYS A 606 -4.94 -23.80 28.45
CA LYS A 606 -5.51 -25.16 28.36
C LYS A 606 -5.74 -25.62 26.91
N HIS A 607 -6.26 -24.75 26.04
CA HIS A 607 -6.52 -25.09 24.62
C HIS A 607 -5.29 -25.01 23.71
N LYS A 608 -4.27 -24.23 24.08
CA LYS A 608 -2.96 -24.20 23.37
C LYS A 608 -2.26 -25.56 23.42
N THR A 609 -2.59 -26.39 24.40
CA THR A 609 -2.12 -27.78 24.53
C THR A 609 -2.90 -28.75 23.63
N GLU A 610 -4.11 -28.42 23.19
CA GLU A 610 -5.04 -29.32 22.46
C GLU A 610 -5.27 -28.93 20.98
N VAL A 611 -5.14 -27.64 20.61
CA VAL A 611 -5.42 -27.13 19.26
C VAL A 611 -4.13 -26.56 18.65
N GLY A 612 -3.47 -27.37 17.83
CA GLY A 612 -2.28 -26.94 17.09
C GLY A 612 -2.58 -25.91 16.00
N VAL A 613 -1.73 -24.90 15.87
CA VAL A 613 -1.60 -24.11 14.64
C VAL A 613 -1.25 -25.07 13.50
N TYR A 614 -1.84 -24.91 12.31
CA TYR A 614 -1.63 -25.79 11.15
C TYR A 614 -2.31 -27.16 11.21
N ASN A 615 -3.49 -27.22 11.83
CA ASN A 615 -4.33 -28.41 11.77
C ASN A 615 -4.77 -28.72 10.34
N ASN A 616 -4.72 -30.00 10.01
CA ASN A 616 -5.27 -30.54 8.78
C ASN A 616 -6.80 -30.42 8.85
N VAL A 617 -7.42 -29.72 7.90
CA VAL A 617 -8.86 -29.50 7.88
C VAL A 617 -9.43 -29.83 6.50
N LEU A 618 -10.75 -30.02 6.43
CA LEU A 618 -11.47 -30.32 5.20
C LEU A 618 -11.11 -29.33 4.08
N GLY A 619 -10.56 -29.83 2.98
CA GLY A 619 -10.16 -29.04 1.81
C GLY A 619 -8.92 -28.14 2.01
N GLY A 620 -8.14 -28.28 3.08
CA GLY A 620 -6.97 -27.40 3.25
C GLY A 620 -6.23 -27.49 4.57
N THR A 621 -5.44 -26.45 4.86
CA THR A 621 -4.72 -26.32 6.14
C THR A 621 -5.16 -25.03 6.84
N CYS A 622 -5.52 -25.12 8.12
CA CYS A 622 -5.90 -23.97 8.93
C CYS A 622 -4.64 -23.21 9.37
N VAL A 623 -4.52 -21.93 9.04
CA VAL A 623 -3.34 -21.10 9.43
C VAL A 623 -3.59 -20.21 10.64
N THR A 624 -4.73 -20.38 11.31
CA THR A 624 -5.07 -19.60 12.51
C THR A 624 -4.21 -20.07 13.68
N ASN A 625 -3.45 -19.15 14.29
CA ASN A 625 -2.63 -19.40 15.48
C ASN A 625 -3.37 -19.14 16.80
N ALA A 626 -4.70 -19.09 16.74
CA ALA A 626 -5.62 -18.75 17.81
C ALA A 626 -6.76 -19.77 17.89
N VAL A 627 -7.55 -19.69 18.97
CA VAL A 627 -8.69 -20.59 19.23
C VAL A 627 -9.59 -20.69 18.01
N CYS A 628 -9.95 -21.92 17.60
CA CYS A 628 -10.82 -22.12 16.44
C CYS A 628 -12.19 -21.49 16.73
N PRO A 629 -12.55 -20.47 15.97
CA PRO A 629 -13.65 -19.61 16.34
C PRO A 629 -15.02 -20.11 15.87
N THR A 630 -15.03 -20.85 14.76
CA THR A 630 -16.22 -21.46 14.15
C THR A 630 -16.51 -22.85 14.70
N LYS A 631 -15.88 -23.23 15.82
CA LYS A 631 -15.99 -24.59 16.38
C LYS A 631 -15.70 -25.68 15.33
N MET A 632 -14.63 -25.48 14.55
CA MET A 632 -14.16 -26.38 13.49
C MET A 632 -15.07 -26.50 12.26
N GLN A 633 -15.97 -25.53 12.01
CA GLN A 633 -16.67 -25.42 10.73
C GLN A 633 -15.69 -24.94 9.65
N CYS A 634 -14.98 -25.88 9.03
CA CYS A 634 -13.86 -25.59 8.13
C CYS A 634 -14.27 -25.33 6.67
N LEU A 635 -15.51 -25.68 6.30
CA LEU A 635 -16.04 -25.47 4.96
C LEU A 635 -16.47 -24.01 4.77
N GLY A 636 -15.96 -23.38 3.73
CA GLY A 636 -16.06 -21.96 3.43
C GLY A 636 -14.97 -21.11 4.08
N CYS A 637 -14.00 -21.67 4.83
CA CYS A 637 -13.10 -20.92 5.69
C CYS A 637 -11.96 -20.19 4.97
N MET A 638 -11.88 -18.86 5.11
CA MET A 638 -10.81 -18.05 4.48
C MET A 638 -9.50 -18.02 5.28
N ALA A 639 -9.55 -18.37 6.57
CA ALA A 639 -8.34 -18.64 7.36
C ALA A 639 -7.78 -20.05 7.10
N LYS A 640 -8.47 -20.83 6.26
CA LYS A 640 -7.95 -22.05 5.66
C LYS A 640 -7.35 -21.69 4.31
N ILE A 641 -6.20 -22.28 4.04
CA ILE A 641 -5.56 -22.20 2.75
C ILE A 641 -6.05 -23.40 1.95
N PRO A 642 -6.79 -23.18 0.85
CA PRO A 642 -7.25 -24.27 0.00
C PRO A 642 -6.06 -25.04 -0.56
N GLN A 643 -6.12 -26.36 -0.51
CA GLN A 643 -5.10 -27.26 -1.04
C GLN A 643 -5.72 -28.11 -2.15
N PRO A 644 -5.36 -27.90 -3.43
CA PRO A 644 -5.89 -28.69 -4.54
C PRO A 644 -5.76 -30.20 -4.36
N GLU A 645 -4.72 -30.63 -3.65
CA GLU A 645 -4.44 -32.03 -3.33
C GLU A 645 -5.57 -32.69 -2.52
N LYS A 646 -6.46 -31.88 -1.91
CA LYS A 646 -7.61 -32.29 -1.10
C LYS A 646 -8.96 -32.07 -1.76
N LYS A 647 -9.02 -31.79 -3.07
CA LYS A 647 -10.30 -31.54 -3.76
C LYS A 647 -11.31 -32.68 -3.63
N HIS A 648 -10.83 -33.92 -3.51
CA HIS A 648 -11.67 -35.11 -3.31
C HIS A 648 -12.55 -34.96 -2.07
N GLU A 649 -12.03 -34.38 -0.98
CA GLU A 649 -12.77 -34.14 0.26
C GLU A 649 -13.98 -33.20 0.03
N LEU A 650 -13.86 -32.23 -0.87
CA LEU A 650 -14.95 -31.31 -1.22
C LEU A 650 -15.98 -31.94 -2.16
N LEU A 651 -15.54 -32.83 -3.06
CA LEU A 651 -16.44 -33.61 -3.91
C LEU A 651 -17.32 -34.54 -3.07
N ASP A 652 -16.74 -35.20 -2.07
CA ASP A 652 -17.48 -36.05 -1.12
C ASP A 652 -18.53 -35.25 -0.34
N VAL A 653 -18.19 -34.01 0.06
CA VAL A 653 -19.11 -33.09 0.74
C VAL A 653 -20.25 -32.66 -0.20
N ILE A 654 -19.98 -32.48 -1.49
CA ILE A 654 -21.02 -32.16 -2.48
C ILE A 654 -21.98 -33.33 -2.63
N GLU A 655 -21.50 -34.57 -2.73
CA GLU A 655 -22.38 -35.74 -2.81
C GLU A 655 -23.18 -35.92 -1.52
N LEU A 656 -22.53 -35.86 -0.36
CA LEU A 656 -23.19 -35.91 0.94
C LEU A 656 -24.30 -34.85 1.07
N SER A 657 -24.04 -33.63 0.59
CA SER A 657 -25.02 -32.54 0.62
C SER A 657 -26.28 -32.83 -0.22
N LYS A 658 -26.14 -33.53 -1.35
CA LYS A 658 -27.27 -33.93 -2.21
C LYS A 658 -28.13 -34.97 -1.50
N ASP A 659 -27.50 -35.93 -0.82
CA ASP A 659 -28.22 -36.97 -0.09
C ASP A 659 -28.93 -36.40 1.15
N MET A 660 -28.27 -35.49 1.87
CA MET A 660 -28.89 -34.73 2.96
C MET A 660 -30.09 -33.91 2.47
N GLU A 661 -29.96 -33.20 1.34
CA GLU A 661 -31.06 -32.44 0.74
C GLU A 661 -32.27 -33.34 0.43
N LYS A 662 -32.06 -34.49 -0.23
CA LYS A 662 -33.13 -35.44 -0.55
C LYS A 662 -33.84 -35.93 0.71
N ARG A 663 -33.08 -36.33 1.74
CA ARG A 663 -33.62 -36.85 2.99
C ARG A 663 -34.37 -35.80 3.79
N PHE A 664 -33.86 -34.58 3.90
CA PHE A 664 -34.56 -33.51 4.62
C PHE A 664 -35.78 -32.99 3.87
N THR A 665 -35.78 -33.07 2.54
CA THR A 665 -36.96 -32.78 1.72
C THR A 665 -38.08 -33.78 2.00
N SER A 666 -37.78 -35.08 2.05
CA SER A 666 -38.81 -36.09 2.37
C SER A 666 -39.35 -36.00 3.80
N MET A 667 -38.56 -35.42 4.72
CA MET A 667 -38.97 -35.16 6.10
C MET A 667 -39.66 -33.80 6.31
N GLY A 668 -39.80 -32.97 5.28
CA GLY A 668 -40.40 -31.63 5.38
C GLY A 668 -39.55 -30.61 6.16
N LEU A 669 -38.26 -30.87 6.38
CA LEU A 669 -37.36 -30.03 7.18
C LEU A 669 -36.70 -28.94 6.32
N THR A 670 -37.44 -27.86 6.04
CA THR A 670 -37.05 -26.79 5.11
C THR A 670 -35.75 -26.07 5.48
N VAL A 671 -35.46 -25.89 6.78
CA VAL A 671 -34.22 -25.26 7.27
C VAL A 671 -33.00 -26.15 7.00
N GLU A 672 -33.12 -27.45 7.24
CA GLU A 672 -32.03 -28.41 7.01
C GLU A 672 -31.75 -28.59 5.51
N VAL A 673 -32.79 -28.50 4.66
CA VAL A 673 -32.63 -28.40 3.20
C VAL A 673 -31.82 -27.17 2.80
N LYS A 674 -32.09 -25.99 3.38
CA LYS A 674 -31.31 -24.77 3.12
C LYS A 674 -29.86 -24.92 3.56
N LYS A 675 -29.58 -25.51 4.73
CA LYS A 675 -28.22 -25.79 5.22
C LYS A 675 -27.45 -26.73 4.29
N ALA A 676 -28.07 -27.81 3.83
CA ALA A 676 -27.46 -28.73 2.87
C ALA A 676 -27.12 -28.03 1.54
N LYS A 677 -28.02 -27.18 1.02
CA LYS A 677 -27.76 -26.35 -0.17
C LYS A 677 -26.61 -25.36 0.05
N ASN A 678 -26.54 -24.72 1.22
CA ASN A 678 -25.45 -23.80 1.55
C ASN A 678 -24.11 -24.52 1.68
N MET A 679 -24.08 -25.68 2.32
CA MET A 679 -22.90 -26.55 2.39
C MET A 679 -22.38 -26.87 0.99
N ARG A 680 -23.27 -27.27 0.07
CA ARG A 680 -22.93 -27.49 -1.34
C ARG A 680 -22.36 -26.26 -2.03
N LYS A 681 -22.96 -25.09 -1.79
CA LYS A 681 -22.52 -23.81 -2.36
C LYS A 681 -21.10 -23.46 -1.89
N LEU A 682 -20.82 -23.58 -0.59
CA LEU A 682 -19.49 -23.32 -0.03
C LEU A 682 -18.44 -24.30 -0.58
N ALA A 683 -18.75 -25.60 -0.64
CA ALA A 683 -17.86 -26.60 -1.22
C ALA A 683 -17.56 -26.32 -2.71
N ARG A 684 -18.56 -25.93 -3.51
CA ARG A 684 -18.38 -25.55 -4.91
C ARG A 684 -17.52 -24.30 -5.08
N ASN A 685 -17.70 -23.30 -4.22
CA ASN A 685 -16.91 -22.08 -4.27
C ASN A 685 -15.43 -22.37 -3.96
N GLU A 686 -15.16 -23.18 -2.94
CA GLU A 686 -13.78 -23.60 -2.63
C GLU A 686 -13.18 -24.48 -3.71
N LEU A 687 -13.96 -25.39 -4.30
CA LEU A 687 -13.50 -26.21 -5.42
C LEU A 687 -13.11 -25.33 -6.61
N LYS A 688 -13.92 -24.31 -6.91
CA LYS A 688 -13.61 -23.33 -7.97
C LYS A 688 -12.33 -22.53 -7.66
N GLU A 689 -12.09 -22.18 -6.40
CA GLU A 689 -10.82 -21.58 -5.97
C GLU A 689 -9.64 -22.54 -6.17
N MET A 690 -9.80 -23.82 -5.83
CA MET A 690 -8.78 -24.85 -6.06
C MET A 690 -8.49 -25.08 -7.55
N GLU A 691 -9.52 -25.12 -8.39
CA GLU A 691 -9.37 -25.24 -9.85
C GLU A 691 -8.57 -24.07 -10.43
N LEU A 692 -8.86 -22.84 -9.96
CA LEU A 692 -8.07 -21.66 -10.34
C LEU A 692 -6.62 -21.75 -9.84
N ILE A 693 -6.41 -22.32 -8.64
CA ILE A 693 -5.08 -22.59 -8.11
C ILE A 693 -4.31 -23.60 -8.95
N GLU A 694 -4.94 -24.72 -9.32
CA GLU A 694 -4.36 -25.71 -10.23
C GLU A 694 -3.98 -25.03 -11.56
N LYS A 695 -4.89 -24.24 -12.12
CA LYS A 695 -4.69 -23.57 -13.41
C LYS A 695 -3.53 -22.58 -13.40
N TYR A 696 -3.43 -21.69 -12.40
CA TYR A 696 -2.28 -20.77 -12.39
C TYR A 696 -0.97 -21.49 -12.08
N ARG A 697 -0.99 -22.62 -11.35
CA ARG A 697 0.21 -23.45 -11.10
C ARG A 697 0.65 -24.21 -12.35
N GLU A 698 -0.29 -24.65 -13.17
CA GLU A 698 -0.03 -25.22 -14.49
C GLU A 698 0.62 -24.18 -15.40
N GLU A 699 0.04 -22.97 -15.48
CA GLU A 699 0.60 -21.85 -16.26
C GLU A 699 1.99 -21.38 -15.78
N GLN A 700 2.37 -21.65 -14.52
CA GLN A 700 3.73 -21.38 -14.02
C GLN A 700 4.78 -22.27 -14.66
N GLN A 701 4.39 -23.47 -15.09
CA GLN A 701 5.24 -24.46 -15.76
C GLN A 701 5.12 -24.39 -17.29
N TYR A 702 4.23 -23.54 -17.81
CA TYR A 702 4.10 -23.34 -19.24
C TYR A 702 5.35 -22.65 -19.79
N GLU A 703 6.07 -23.35 -20.67
CA GLU A 703 7.24 -22.80 -21.36
C GLU A 703 6.79 -22.17 -22.69
N PRO A 704 7.03 -20.86 -22.91
CA PRO A 704 6.66 -20.23 -24.16
C PRO A 704 7.51 -20.80 -25.31
N HIS A 705 6.86 -21.34 -26.35
CA HIS A 705 7.58 -21.73 -27.56
C HIS A 705 7.90 -20.48 -28.39
N ILE A 706 9.14 -20.03 -28.30
CA ILE A 706 9.58 -18.79 -28.94
C ILE A 706 10.00 -19.07 -30.37
N SER A 707 9.38 -18.36 -31.30
CA SER A 707 9.68 -18.44 -32.72
C SER A 707 10.33 -17.14 -33.19
N PHE A 708 11.51 -17.27 -33.80
CA PHE A 708 12.22 -16.16 -34.43
C PHE A 708 11.86 -16.11 -35.90
N LYS A 709 11.57 -14.92 -36.41
CA LYS A 709 11.43 -14.73 -37.86
C LYS A 709 12.83 -14.75 -38.47
N LYS A 710 13.03 -15.60 -39.48
CA LYS A 710 14.30 -15.72 -40.21
C LYS A 710 14.57 -14.50 -41.07
#